data_AF-A0A8T5DI36-F1
#
_entry.id   AF-A0A8T5DI36-F1
#
_cell.length_a   1.000
_cell.length_b   1.000
_cell.length_c   1.000
_cell.angle_alpha   90.00
_cell.angle_beta   90.00
_cell.angle_gamma   90.00
#
_symmetry.space_group_name_H-M   'P 1'
#
loop_
_entity.id
_entity.type
_entity.pdbx_description
1 polymer ?
#
loop_
_entity_poly.entity_id
_entity_poly.type
_entity_poly.pdbx_seq_one_letter_code
_entity_poly.pdbx_strand_id
1 'polypeptide(L)'
;MKISNITSSRISSSKIVIDEPTVFLTFPDPNLPIWEVIYNTNFILSNCEAIISAGGMIKFMRRSFNAKVHSLEFKKKIIELEQSSKKLKVVNNLKLKDADNRSAKFYFYDMGVYSKAIQEFEGKFVPKKLAEELFIASGKIYKTIKDNYPSYNVEMLFLMKDDKGFLWKMFDNLKQFIPINKLNKIDFFDKFCYVSINKRLIPVIEREKGKSSYLVKNMTRIPKYVEEESISSEEQIIEPAIKSHETSMITPPSSESSTSTSTGTSINNKESEEQSTGFKGVVKGLSKELKVVTNIDKDGEIKVEINTPQLKRILANYDIKDQVILSNVKVAIDKHLTNNRVSKEKMTREQAEVLVLKAVNKTIHGTDELREAYRNDPKLLFDKLKKIDNYNTPLNFPQYQNEVIQPKNIIDLDYTSGQNRQKHEFDTVVHQNVEKLFRILEDFPDYPVKIKKFSHEIIDTDSDRLIQYTVTLQNVGGGYSKPYEIKLNIPGLVSERYFKIKGSHYIQSNQQFLNPITKTNPNDVRLLSNYAIISVHLTNFRFNSANIREYLNYIKIKHPTFIKEETEDYVTFFNGDKIGLTGNLVYSNADGSKKVEIDPNTNKLIDLAGRSRLGITKYEYQLEYLFNKLKDIDPSETLSKTKLKIPYLEIYLGGIKLPLILYLWSQKGLLITLNDESIDYSITDNKVADKASFSIKTNKTQYLNIFPKGLRQTCMVNGLLKLQGILKDKNIKDLNNPESCYNLISEYTASSGSIKMITLMTKNQIDPITKDLLEFGGHSTNLVKLVSKDMIDMLFNQPPSNLADLSIYRTRLSEMIFYLLYKQIAMSHNYYKSKVFGYEDQEAKVELHENYVIQGLISDAGVLQNDEPFNPVQEIALASRVIKSGKG
;
A
#
# COMPACT_ATOMS: atom_id res chain seq x y z
N MET A 1 25.50 26.40 -31.66
CA MET A 1 25.20 25.93 -33.04
C MET A 1 23.69 25.84 -33.22
N LYS A 2 23.13 26.10 -34.41
CA LYS A 2 21.69 25.94 -34.70
C LYS A 2 21.39 24.51 -35.18
N ILE A 3 20.22 23.95 -34.88
CA ILE A 3 19.84 22.60 -35.32
C ILE A 3 19.72 22.53 -36.85
N SER A 4 19.22 23.59 -37.48
CA SER A 4 19.13 23.74 -38.94
C SER A 4 20.49 23.61 -39.66
N ASN A 5 21.60 23.84 -38.95
CA ASN A 5 22.96 23.76 -39.48
C ASN A 5 23.62 22.38 -39.29
N ILE A 6 22.91 21.39 -38.73
CA ILE A 6 23.45 20.03 -38.62
C ILE A 6 23.42 19.35 -39.99
N THR A 7 24.54 18.71 -40.34
CA THR A 7 24.70 17.91 -41.55
C THR A 7 25.06 16.47 -41.18
N SER A 8 24.88 15.53 -42.10
CA SER A 8 25.18 14.10 -41.89
C SER A 8 26.63 13.79 -41.51
N SER A 9 27.59 14.66 -41.85
CA SER A 9 29.01 14.51 -41.51
C SER A 9 29.41 15.11 -40.16
N ARG A 10 28.52 15.87 -39.51
CA ARG A 10 28.88 16.75 -38.39
C ARG A 10 28.40 16.21 -37.05
N ILE A 11 29.33 15.72 -36.24
CA ILE A 11 29.12 15.38 -34.83
C ILE A 11 29.32 16.64 -33.99
N SER A 12 28.31 17.06 -33.23
CA SER A 12 28.38 18.30 -32.46
C SER A 12 28.64 18.04 -30.98
N SER A 13 29.79 18.51 -30.47
CA SER A 13 30.05 18.72 -29.04
C SER A 13 29.60 20.10 -28.54
N SER A 14 29.27 21.00 -29.45
CA SER A 14 28.81 22.36 -29.11
C SER A 14 27.35 22.38 -28.66
N LYS A 15 26.99 23.35 -27.81
CA LYS A 15 25.60 23.58 -27.41
C LYS A 15 24.71 23.92 -28.62
N ILE A 16 23.53 23.31 -28.69
CA ILE A 16 22.61 23.32 -29.83
C ILE A 16 21.38 24.16 -29.51
N VAL A 17 21.15 25.21 -30.28
CA VAL A 17 19.93 26.01 -30.29
C VAL A 17 18.96 25.37 -31.27
N ILE A 18 17.72 25.10 -30.83
CA ILE A 18 16.66 24.65 -31.72
C ILE A 18 16.01 25.88 -32.35
N ASP A 19 16.27 26.13 -33.63
CA ASP A 19 15.81 27.32 -34.37
C ASP A 19 14.65 27.06 -35.32
N GLU A 20 14.11 25.83 -35.31
CA GLU A 20 12.89 25.43 -36.01
C GLU A 20 11.91 24.76 -35.02
N PRO A 21 10.58 24.84 -35.22
CA PRO A 21 9.62 24.12 -34.37
C PRO A 21 9.83 22.60 -34.46
N THR A 22 10.31 21.98 -33.38
CA THR A 22 10.71 20.57 -33.39
C THR A 22 10.19 19.80 -32.18
N VAL A 23 9.71 18.57 -32.40
CA VAL A 23 9.41 17.59 -31.37
C VAL A 23 10.43 16.46 -31.45
N PHE A 24 11.19 16.24 -30.38
CA PHE A 24 12.13 15.12 -30.28
C PHE A 24 11.46 13.93 -29.60
N LEU A 25 11.21 12.85 -30.35
CA LEU A 25 10.83 11.55 -29.81
C LEU A 25 12.03 10.99 -29.03
N THR A 26 11.96 11.07 -27.70
CA THR A 26 13.13 10.88 -26.83
C THR A 26 13.06 9.53 -26.15
N PHE A 27 13.94 8.62 -26.58
CA PHE A 27 14.02 7.26 -26.07
C PHE A 27 15.33 7.07 -25.30
N PRO A 28 15.29 6.88 -23.97
CA PRO A 28 16.48 6.52 -23.20
C PRO A 28 16.76 5.02 -23.29
N ASP A 29 18.02 4.62 -23.14
CA ASP A 29 18.37 3.20 -22.98
C ASP A 29 17.58 2.58 -21.80
N PRO A 30 17.07 1.33 -21.90
CA PRO A 30 16.41 0.58 -20.82
C PRO A 30 17.03 0.67 -19.43
N ASN A 31 18.36 0.77 -19.33
CA ASN A 31 19.09 0.90 -18.05
C ASN A 31 19.18 2.35 -17.53
N LEU A 32 18.60 3.32 -18.24
CA LEU A 32 18.85 4.74 -18.05
C LEU A 32 17.55 5.52 -17.84
N PRO A 33 17.32 6.10 -16.65
CA PRO A 33 16.20 7.00 -16.45
C PRO A 33 16.41 8.32 -17.21
N ILE A 34 15.47 8.66 -18.09
CA ILE A 34 15.50 9.87 -18.92
C ILE A 34 15.71 11.17 -18.12
N TRP A 35 15.17 11.29 -16.90
CA TRP A 35 15.34 12.49 -16.07
C TRP A 35 16.79 12.70 -15.58
N GLU A 36 17.62 11.66 -15.55
CA GLU A 36 19.05 11.79 -15.16
C GLU A 36 19.91 12.34 -16.30
N VAL A 37 19.46 12.20 -17.54
CA VAL A 37 20.26 12.50 -18.74
C VAL A 37 19.72 13.63 -19.60
N ILE A 38 18.44 13.98 -19.49
CA ILE A 38 17.82 15.02 -20.32
C ILE A 38 18.47 16.41 -20.11
N TYR A 39 18.90 16.73 -18.88
CA TYR A 39 19.63 17.96 -18.56
C TYR A 39 21.07 17.96 -19.06
N ASN A 40 21.64 16.78 -19.27
CA ASN A 40 23.01 16.58 -19.75
C ASN A 40 23.08 16.44 -21.28
N THR A 41 21.97 16.71 -21.97
CA THR A 41 21.95 16.81 -23.44
C THR A 41 22.67 18.07 -23.92
N ASN A 42 23.10 18.08 -25.18
CA ASN A 42 23.72 19.26 -25.80
C ASN A 42 22.75 20.38 -26.17
N PHE A 43 21.45 20.20 -25.89
CA PHE A 43 20.46 21.20 -26.25
C PHE A 43 20.49 22.37 -25.28
N ILE A 44 20.37 23.57 -25.83
CA ILE A 44 20.13 24.77 -25.05
C ILE A 44 18.66 24.72 -24.63
N LEU A 45 18.45 24.36 -23.37
CA LEU A 45 17.11 24.18 -22.83
C LEU A 45 16.34 25.50 -22.66
N SER A 46 16.94 26.66 -22.96
CA SER A 46 16.31 27.99 -22.76
C SER A 46 15.04 28.18 -23.60
N ASN A 47 14.93 27.59 -24.78
CA ASN A 47 13.72 27.60 -25.61
C ASN A 47 12.99 26.23 -25.68
N CYS A 48 13.32 25.30 -24.77
CA CYS A 48 12.47 24.14 -24.51
C CYS A 48 11.19 24.59 -23.82
N GLU A 49 10.03 24.30 -24.43
CA GLU A 49 8.72 24.73 -23.90
C GLU A 49 8.17 23.72 -22.89
N ALA A 50 8.24 22.42 -23.20
CA ALA A 50 7.82 21.36 -22.29
C ALA A 50 8.38 19.98 -22.68
N ILE A 51 8.41 19.09 -21.69
CA ILE A 51 8.51 17.64 -21.88
C ILE A 51 7.09 17.06 -21.83
N ILE A 52 6.76 16.24 -22.82
CA ILE A 52 5.46 15.63 -23.00
C ILE A 52 5.57 14.17 -22.55
N SER A 53 5.07 13.87 -21.36
CA SER A 53 5.03 12.51 -20.80
C SER A 53 3.59 12.02 -20.78
N ALA A 54 3.20 11.29 -21.82
CA ALA A 54 1.82 10.89 -22.07
C ALA A 54 1.27 9.98 -20.94
N GLY A 55 0.15 10.35 -20.33
CA GLY A 55 -0.41 9.65 -19.16
C GLY A 55 -1.38 8.50 -19.45
N GLY A 56 -1.32 7.88 -20.63
CA GLY A 56 -2.29 6.87 -21.10
C GLY A 56 -1.86 5.42 -20.93
N MET A 57 -2.70 4.48 -21.39
CA MET A 57 -2.26 3.09 -21.60
C MET A 57 -1.53 3.01 -22.94
N ILE A 58 -0.28 2.54 -22.93
CA ILE A 58 0.44 2.23 -24.16
C ILE A 58 0.43 0.73 -24.39
N LYS A 59 0.34 0.32 -25.65
CA LYS A 59 0.48 -1.09 -26.04
C LYS A 59 1.85 -1.28 -26.68
N PHE A 60 2.61 -2.24 -26.18
CA PHE A 60 3.89 -2.65 -26.75
C PHE A 60 3.87 -4.17 -26.90
N MET A 61 3.97 -4.66 -28.13
CA MET A 61 3.66 -6.05 -28.47
C MET A 61 2.27 -6.49 -27.93
N ARG A 62 2.23 -7.59 -27.17
CA ARG A 62 1.01 -8.19 -26.60
C ARG A 62 0.66 -7.67 -25.20
N ARG A 63 1.46 -6.77 -24.61
CA ARG A 63 1.24 -6.23 -23.27
C ARG A 63 0.86 -4.75 -23.31
N SER A 64 0.14 -4.33 -22.28
CA SER A 64 -0.25 -2.94 -22.09
C SER A 64 0.45 -2.39 -20.85
N PHE A 65 1.05 -1.21 -20.97
CA PHE A 65 1.81 -0.54 -19.92
C PHE A 65 1.08 0.74 -19.50
N ASN A 66 0.99 0.97 -18.20
CA ASN A 66 0.35 2.15 -17.65
C ASN A 66 1.34 3.32 -17.59
N ALA A 67 1.32 4.19 -18.60
CA ALA A 67 2.23 5.34 -18.68
C ALA A 67 1.93 6.42 -17.63
N LYS A 68 0.75 6.38 -16.97
CA LYS A 68 0.40 7.34 -15.92
C LYS A 68 1.34 7.25 -14.72
N VAL A 69 1.75 6.04 -14.33
CA VAL A 69 2.68 5.83 -13.22
C VAL A 69 4.04 6.44 -13.54
N HIS A 70 4.55 6.17 -14.74
CA HIS A 70 5.80 6.75 -15.22
C HIS A 70 5.74 8.28 -15.31
N SER A 71 4.66 8.83 -15.88
CA SER A 71 4.48 10.29 -15.99
C SER A 71 4.46 10.99 -14.62
N LEU A 72 3.84 10.37 -13.60
CA LEU A 72 3.85 10.89 -12.23
C LEU A 72 5.23 10.80 -11.58
N GLU A 73 5.93 9.68 -11.76
CA GLU A 73 7.30 9.47 -11.28
C GLU A 73 8.26 10.48 -11.93
N PHE A 74 8.19 10.63 -13.25
CA PHE A 74 8.97 11.57 -14.04
C PHE A 74 8.77 13.00 -13.52
N LYS A 75 7.52 13.42 -13.31
CA LYS A 75 7.21 14.74 -12.73
C LYS A 75 7.84 14.95 -11.38
N LYS A 76 7.72 13.96 -10.49
CA LYS A 76 8.31 14.03 -9.14
C LYS A 76 9.83 14.17 -9.22
N LYS A 77 10.50 13.37 -10.05
CA LYS A 77 11.96 13.37 -10.20
C LYS A 77 12.50 14.65 -10.84
N ILE A 78 11.82 15.17 -11.85
CA ILE A 78 12.18 16.48 -12.41
C ILE A 78 12.05 17.58 -11.37
N ILE A 79 11.03 17.54 -10.50
CA ILE A 79 10.88 18.48 -9.37
C ILE A 79 12.00 18.33 -8.34
N GLU A 80 12.42 17.11 -8.01
CA GLU A 80 13.55 16.87 -7.08
C GLU A 80 14.88 17.41 -7.62
N LEU A 81 15.10 17.31 -8.94
CA LEU A 81 16.27 17.85 -9.64
C LEU A 81 16.20 19.40 -9.82
N GLU A 82 15.10 20.06 -9.43
CA GLU A 82 14.92 21.53 -9.57
C GLU A 82 15.90 22.35 -8.72
N GLN A 83 16.63 21.75 -7.76
CA GLN A 83 17.53 22.50 -6.88
C GLN A 83 18.81 23.04 -7.58
N SER A 84 19.07 22.73 -8.86
CA SER A 84 20.35 23.10 -9.54
C SER A 84 20.29 23.59 -10.99
N SER A 85 19.15 23.62 -11.70
CA SER A 85 19.08 24.10 -13.11
C SER A 85 17.67 24.54 -13.59
N LYS A 86 17.56 25.11 -14.81
CA LYS A 86 16.32 25.68 -15.40
C LYS A 86 15.13 24.72 -15.27
N LYS A 87 13.99 25.23 -14.78
CA LYS A 87 12.72 24.50 -14.64
C LYS A 87 12.17 24.00 -15.99
N LEU A 88 12.27 22.69 -16.26
CA LEU A 88 11.59 22.05 -17.38
C LEU A 88 10.13 21.73 -17.02
N LYS A 89 9.19 22.23 -17.81
CA LYS A 89 7.76 21.98 -17.62
C LYS A 89 7.39 20.59 -18.14
N VAL A 90 6.76 19.75 -17.33
CA VAL A 90 6.28 18.42 -17.75
C VAL A 90 4.75 18.43 -17.91
N VAL A 91 4.26 18.06 -19.09
CA VAL A 91 2.83 18.02 -19.43
C VAL A 91 2.38 16.62 -19.84
N ASN A 92 1.11 16.29 -19.58
CA ASN A 92 0.58 14.93 -19.80
C ASN A 92 -0.05 14.74 -21.18
N ASN A 93 -0.33 15.84 -21.89
CA ASN A 93 -1.00 15.84 -23.17
C ASN A 93 -0.16 16.61 -24.18
N LEU A 94 -0.13 16.09 -25.41
CA LEU A 94 0.49 16.75 -26.56
C LEU A 94 -0.37 17.96 -26.96
N LYS A 95 -0.01 19.14 -26.44
CA LYS A 95 -0.56 20.44 -26.82
C LYS A 95 0.58 21.34 -27.26
N LEU A 96 0.82 21.38 -28.56
CA LEU A 96 1.82 22.27 -29.14
C LEU A 96 1.18 23.65 -29.34
N LYS A 97 1.94 24.71 -29.05
CA LYS A 97 1.53 26.09 -29.36
C LYS A 97 1.71 26.37 -30.85
N ASP A 98 0.90 27.28 -31.40
CA ASP A 98 1.08 27.78 -32.77
C ASP A 98 2.48 28.36 -32.95
N ALA A 99 3.07 28.12 -34.12
CA ALA A 99 4.43 28.54 -34.43
C ALA A 99 4.48 30.06 -34.67
N ASP A 100 4.71 30.85 -33.61
CA ASP A 100 5.02 32.27 -33.75
C ASP A 100 6.46 32.47 -34.24
N ASN A 101 6.61 33.21 -35.35
CA ASN A 101 7.89 33.49 -36.06
C ASN A 101 8.99 34.17 -35.22
N ARG A 102 8.77 34.48 -33.93
CA ARG A 102 9.71 35.23 -33.08
C ARG A 102 10.50 34.38 -32.07
N SER A 103 10.15 33.10 -31.87
CA SER A 103 11.01 32.16 -31.12
C SER A 103 10.62 30.72 -31.42
N ALA A 104 11.44 29.98 -32.18
CA ALA A 104 11.22 28.55 -32.37
C ALA A 104 11.24 27.83 -31.01
N LYS A 105 10.16 27.10 -30.72
CA LYS A 105 9.99 26.33 -29.48
C LYS A 105 10.06 24.86 -29.80
N PHE A 106 10.69 24.11 -28.89
CA PHE A 106 10.81 22.68 -29.05
C PHE A 106 10.33 21.92 -27.83
N TYR A 107 10.00 20.65 -28.06
CA TYR A 107 9.45 19.75 -27.06
C TYR A 107 10.20 18.43 -27.08
N PHE A 108 10.39 17.84 -25.91
CA PHE A 108 10.77 16.43 -25.81
C PHE A 108 9.50 15.61 -25.63
N TYR A 109 9.28 14.60 -26.46
CA TYR A 109 8.25 13.59 -26.24
C TYR A 109 8.89 12.40 -25.55
N ASP A 110 8.50 12.15 -24.30
CA ASP A 110 9.06 11.11 -23.46
C ASP A 110 8.60 9.72 -23.89
N MET A 111 9.55 8.89 -24.34
CA MET A 111 9.34 7.48 -24.66
C MET A 111 9.90 6.53 -23.59
N GLY A 112 10.19 7.02 -22.38
CA GLY A 112 10.74 6.22 -21.27
C GLY A 112 9.87 5.03 -20.86
N VAL A 113 8.56 5.09 -21.07
CA VAL A 113 7.67 3.93 -20.85
C VAL A 113 7.94 2.79 -21.84
N TYR A 114 8.29 3.11 -23.09
CA TYR A 114 8.69 2.11 -24.08
C TYR A 114 10.06 1.51 -23.74
N SER A 115 10.94 2.31 -23.14
CA SER A 115 12.24 1.85 -22.64
C SER A 115 12.05 0.84 -21.49
N LYS A 116 11.20 1.15 -20.51
CA LYS A 116 10.77 0.19 -19.47
C LYS A 116 10.11 -1.07 -20.05
N ALA A 117 9.29 -0.91 -21.10
CA ALA A 117 8.66 -2.05 -21.77
C ALA A 117 9.69 -2.97 -22.44
N ILE A 118 10.71 -2.41 -23.09
CA ILE A 118 11.81 -3.17 -23.67
C ILE A 118 12.59 -3.91 -22.59
N GLN A 119 12.91 -3.24 -21.48
CA GLN A 119 13.59 -3.86 -20.33
C GLN A 119 12.85 -5.10 -19.81
N GLU A 120 11.51 -5.07 -19.76
CA GLU A 120 10.70 -6.22 -19.30
C GLU A 120 10.73 -7.42 -20.28
N PHE A 121 11.00 -7.14 -21.56
CA PHE A 121 11.07 -8.13 -22.63
C PHE A 121 12.50 -8.56 -22.99
N GLU A 122 13.51 -7.87 -22.47
CA GLU A 122 14.90 -8.32 -22.54
C GLU A 122 15.03 -9.74 -21.95
N GLY A 123 15.77 -10.60 -22.64
CA GLY A 123 15.89 -12.03 -22.30
C GLY A 123 14.72 -12.91 -22.73
N LYS A 124 13.56 -12.35 -23.09
CA LYS A 124 12.38 -13.11 -23.59
C LYS A 124 12.25 -13.09 -25.11
N PHE A 125 12.76 -12.05 -25.76
CA PHE A 125 12.73 -11.89 -27.21
C PHE A 125 14.10 -11.50 -27.74
N VAL A 126 14.38 -11.88 -28.99
CA VAL A 126 15.60 -11.48 -29.69
C VAL A 126 15.66 -9.94 -29.86
N PRO A 127 16.81 -9.30 -29.65
CA PRO A 127 16.96 -7.83 -29.72
C PRO A 127 16.42 -7.20 -31.00
N LYS A 128 16.59 -7.89 -32.14
CA LYS A 128 16.02 -7.49 -33.43
C LYS A 128 14.52 -7.21 -33.36
N LYS A 129 13.75 -8.09 -32.72
CA LYS A 129 12.29 -7.97 -32.65
C LYS A 129 11.87 -6.80 -31.75
N LEU A 130 12.62 -6.55 -30.69
CA LEU A 130 12.39 -5.41 -29.78
C LEU A 130 12.70 -4.08 -30.50
N ALA A 131 13.79 -4.03 -31.26
CA ALA A 131 14.12 -2.89 -32.10
C ALA A 131 13.01 -2.64 -33.13
N GLU A 132 12.57 -3.64 -33.88
CA GLU A 132 11.48 -3.47 -34.86
C GLU A 132 10.19 -2.90 -34.23
N GLU A 133 9.79 -3.39 -33.06
CA GLU A 133 8.61 -2.89 -32.35
C GLU A 133 8.81 -1.45 -31.86
N LEU A 134 10.02 -1.06 -31.45
CA LEU A 134 10.36 0.32 -31.09
C LEU A 134 10.08 1.28 -32.25
N PHE A 135 10.60 0.99 -33.44
CA PHE A 135 10.38 1.86 -34.61
C PHE A 135 8.91 1.90 -35.04
N ILE A 136 8.17 0.79 -34.92
CA ILE A 136 6.72 0.76 -35.17
C ILE A 136 5.99 1.65 -34.15
N ALA A 137 6.36 1.58 -32.87
CA ALA A 137 5.78 2.42 -31.83
C ALA A 137 6.08 3.91 -32.08
N SER A 138 7.33 4.25 -32.40
CA SER A 138 7.73 5.61 -32.77
C SER A 138 6.93 6.12 -33.97
N GLY A 139 6.68 5.27 -34.98
CA GLY A 139 5.90 5.66 -36.15
C GLY A 139 4.44 6.01 -35.86
N LYS A 140 3.81 5.34 -34.89
CA LYS A 140 2.44 5.69 -34.43
C LYS A 140 2.42 7.07 -33.77
N ILE A 141 3.44 7.38 -32.97
CA ILE A 141 3.56 8.68 -32.28
C ILE A 141 3.83 9.78 -33.31
N TYR A 142 4.78 9.54 -34.23
CA TYR A 142 5.08 10.43 -35.34
C TYR A 142 3.84 10.78 -36.15
N LYS A 143 3.06 9.76 -36.57
CA LYS A 143 1.82 9.98 -37.32
C LYS A 143 0.82 10.83 -36.53
N THR A 144 0.65 10.54 -35.25
CA THR A 144 -0.22 11.33 -34.37
C THR A 144 0.21 12.80 -34.28
N ILE A 145 1.52 13.08 -34.22
CA ILE A 145 2.03 14.44 -34.19
C ILE A 145 1.81 15.12 -35.54
N LYS A 146 2.16 14.46 -36.65
CA LYS A 146 2.01 15.02 -38.00
C LYS A 146 0.56 15.28 -38.40
N ASP A 147 -0.36 14.39 -38.02
CA ASP A 147 -1.79 14.53 -38.31
C ASP A 147 -2.40 15.76 -37.59
N ASN A 148 -1.91 16.09 -36.39
CA ASN A 148 -2.43 17.20 -35.59
C ASN A 148 -1.62 18.50 -35.73
N TYR A 149 -0.32 18.40 -36.04
CA TYR A 149 0.63 19.52 -36.04
C TYR A 149 1.64 19.39 -37.21
N PRO A 150 1.18 19.49 -38.47
CA PRO A 150 2.00 19.21 -39.66
C PRO A 150 3.20 20.15 -39.81
N SER A 151 3.15 21.35 -39.24
CA SER A 151 4.21 22.36 -39.31
C SER A 151 5.41 22.09 -38.40
N TYR A 152 5.32 21.10 -37.50
CA TYR A 152 6.43 20.72 -36.62
C TYR A 152 7.31 19.67 -37.29
N ASN A 153 8.63 19.86 -37.19
CA ASN A 153 9.58 18.79 -37.42
C ASN A 153 9.47 17.76 -36.29
N VAL A 154 9.53 16.47 -36.62
CA VAL A 154 9.58 15.37 -35.67
C VAL A 154 10.88 14.63 -35.89
N GLU A 155 11.75 14.63 -34.89
CA GLU A 155 13.06 13.96 -34.96
C GLU A 155 13.16 12.89 -33.88
N MET A 156 13.96 11.84 -34.11
CA MET A 156 14.19 10.79 -33.11
C MET A 156 15.48 11.08 -32.33
N LEU A 157 15.42 11.01 -31.01
CA LEU A 157 16.55 11.22 -30.11
C LEU A 157 16.73 10.03 -29.18
N PHE A 158 17.84 9.31 -29.34
CA PHE A 158 18.25 8.21 -28.49
C PHE A 158 19.22 8.71 -27.43
N LEU A 159 18.95 8.46 -26.15
CA LEU A 159 19.83 8.84 -25.05
C LEU A 159 20.61 7.62 -24.57
N MET A 160 21.93 7.69 -24.71
CA MET A 160 22.86 6.63 -24.31
C MET A 160 23.82 7.18 -23.27
N LYS A 161 24.22 6.31 -22.33
CA LYS A 161 25.26 6.60 -21.33
C LYS A 161 26.52 5.79 -21.56
N ASP A 162 26.38 4.55 -22.01
CA ASP A 162 27.49 3.62 -22.23
C ASP A 162 27.25 2.74 -23.48
N ASP A 163 28.18 1.84 -23.73
CA ASP A 163 28.16 0.83 -24.79
C ASP A 163 27.69 -0.56 -24.30
N LYS A 164 27.03 -0.65 -23.14
CA LYS A 164 26.58 -1.93 -22.55
C LYS A 164 25.07 -2.16 -22.71
N GLY A 165 24.32 -1.08 -22.91
CA GLY A 165 22.86 -1.07 -23.01
C GLY A 165 22.28 -1.63 -24.33
N PHE A 166 20.94 -1.62 -24.41
CA PHE A 166 20.19 -2.11 -25.56
C PHE A 166 20.41 -1.24 -26.81
N LEU A 167 20.52 0.08 -26.63
CA LEU A 167 20.66 0.98 -27.77
C LEU A 167 21.98 0.74 -28.49
N TRP A 168 23.08 0.48 -27.77
CA TRP A 168 24.34 0.12 -28.42
C TRP A 168 24.20 -1.17 -29.24
N LYS A 169 23.67 -2.24 -28.64
CA LYS A 169 23.42 -3.51 -29.36
C LYS A 169 22.56 -3.30 -30.61
N MET A 170 21.55 -2.44 -30.51
CA MET A 170 20.70 -2.06 -31.63
C MET A 170 21.49 -1.30 -32.71
N PHE A 171 22.32 -0.31 -32.35
CA PHE A 171 23.08 0.49 -33.32
C PHE A 171 24.19 -0.30 -34.01
N ASP A 172 24.91 -1.14 -33.25
CA ASP A 172 25.95 -2.03 -33.76
C ASP A 172 25.37 -3.02 -34.79
N ASN A 173 24.12 -3.45 -34.59
CA ASN A 173 23.43 -4.42 -35.46
C ASN A 173 22.31 -3.79 -36.32
N LEU A 174 22.26 -2.46 -36.44
CA LEU A 174 21.07 -1.75 -36.94
C LEU A 174 20.67 -2.16 -38.35
N LYS A 175 21.65 -2.33 -39.24
CA LYS A 175 21.43 -2.77 -40.63
C LYS A 175 20.82 -4.16 -40.72
N GLN A 176 21.20 -5.06 -39.80
CA GLN A 176 20.68 -6.43 -39.74
C GLN A 176 19.29 -6.47 -39.10
N PHE A 177 19.08 -5.64 -38.08
CA PHE A 177 17.81 -5.57 -37.37
C PHE A 177 16.75 -4.93 -38.26
N ILE A 178 17.09 -3.85 -38.95
CA ILE A 178 16.19 -3.13 -39.85
C ILE A 178 16.91 -2.88 -41.17
N PRO A 179 16.74 -3.77 -42.16
CA PRO A 179 17.27 -3.53 -43.50
C PRO A 179 16.66 -2.26 -44.12
N ILE A 180 17.40 -1.61 -45.03
CA ILE A 180 17.05 -0.27 -45.55
C ILE A 180 15.68 -0.20 -46.23
N ASN A 181 15.27 -1.28 -46.89
CA ASN A 181 13.96 -1.43 -47.51
C ASN A 181 12.80 -1.44 -46.49
N LYS A 182 13.06 -1.92 -45.27
CA LYS A 182 12.11 -1.88 -44.15
C LYS A 182 12.12 -0.52 -43.48
N LEU A 183 13.30 0.09 -43.29
CA LEU A 183 13.42 1.44 -42.74
C LEU A 183 12.63 2.46 -43.57
N ASN A 184 12.73 2.38 -44.89
CA ASN A 184 12.01 3.27 -45.82
C ASN A 184 10.48 3.11 -45.79
N LYS A 185 9.95 2.07 -45.13
CA LYS A 185 8.50 1.85 -44.96
C LYS A 185 7.96 2.36 -43.62
N ILE A 186 8.85 2.85 -42.74
CA ILE A 186 8.47 3.31 -41.40
C ILE A 186 8.69 4.82 -41.34
N ASP A 187 7.62 5.58 -41.18
CA ASP A 187 7.68 7.02 -40.94
C ASP A 187 7.68 7.32 -39.46
N PHE A 188 8.83 7.73 -38.93
CA PHE A 188 9.00 8.03 -37.51
C PHE A 188 9.89 9.26 -37.23
N PHE A 189 10.43 9.90 -38.27
CA PHE A 189 11.24 11.11 -38.19
C PHE A 189 11.26 11.85 -39.55
N ASP A 190 11.57 13.14 -39.53
CA ASP A 190 11.58 14.02 -40.71
C ASP A 190 12.96 14.12 -41.37
N LYS A 191 14.01 14.52 -40.63
CA LYS A 191 15.35 14.77 -41.20
C LYS A 191 16.40 13.82 -40.65
N PHE A 192 16.52 13.69 -39.33
CA PHE A 192 17.58 12.94 -38.68
C PHE A 192 17.11 12.15 -37.45
N CYS A 193 17.70 10.96 -37.29
CA CYS A 193 17.77 10.29 -35.99
C CYS A 193 19.11 10.61 -35.34
N TYR A 194 19.08 10.94 -34.06
CA TYR A 194 20.25 11.30 -33.28
C TYR A 194 20.51 10.33 -32.14
N VAL A 195 21.78 10.08 -31.86
CA VAL A 195 22.25 9.56 -30.57
C VAL A 195 22.85 10.71 -29.79
N SER A 196 22.41 10.89 -28.54
CA SER A 196 23.08 11.75 -27.59
C SER A 196 23.80 10.91 -26.56
N ILE A 197 25.11 11.12 -26.45
CA ILE A 197 26.01 10.46 -25.52
C ILE A 197 27.09 11.45 -25.11
N ASN A 198 27.39 11.54 -23.82
CA ASN A 198 28.51 12.31 -23.26
C ASN A 198 28.62 13.74 -23.80
N LYS A 199 27.51 14.48 -23.76
CA LYS A 199 27.42 15.85 -24.31
C LYS A 199 27.91 15.92 -25.76
N ARG A 200 27.50 14.94 -26.57
CA ARG A 200 27.61 14.96 -28.03
C ARG A 200 26.27 14.63 -28.64
N LEU A 201 25.98 15.22 -29.79
CA LEU A 201 24.85 14.85 -30.64
C LEU A 201 25.39 14.29 -31.95
N ILE A 202 25.04 13.04 -32.24
CA ILE A 202 25.56 12.25 -33.35
C ILE A 202 24.39 11.89 -34.26
N PRO A 203 24.32 12.41 -35.49
CA PRO A 203 23.35 11.94 -36.49
C PRO A 203 23.69 10.50 -36.90
N VAL A 204 22.73 9.59 -36.81
CA VAL A 204 22.92 8.15 -37.09
C VAL A 204 22.09 7.64 -38.27
N ILE A 205 20.95 8.30 -38.54
CA ILE A 205 20.10 8.03 -39.71
C ILE A 205 19.70 9.39 -40.28
N GLU A 206 19.74 9.53 -41.60
CA GLU A 206 19.28 10.71 -42.33
C GLU A 206 18.12 10.34 -43.24
N ARG A 207 17.21 11.27 -43.50
CA ARG A 207 16.14 11.14 -44.48
C ARG A 207 16.18 12.32 -45.44
N GLU A 208 16.40 12.01 -46.71
CA GLU A 208 16.43 13.00 -47.78
C GLU A 208 15.49 12.55 -48.91
N LYS A 209 14.61 13.46 -49.37
CA LYS A 209 13.63 13.19 -50.45
C LYS A 209 12.84 11.88 -50.25
N GLY A 210 12.43 11.61 -49.01
CA GLY A 210 11.65 10.42 -48.64
C GLY A 210 12.43 9.10 -48.57
N LYS A 211 13.75 9.12 -48.77
CA LYS A 211 14.62 7.95 -48.60
C LYS A 211 15.49 8.09 -47.36
N SER A 212 15.48 7.07 -46.52
CA SER A 212 16.32 7.01 -45.32
C SER A 212 17.68 6.38 -45.66
N SER A 213 18.74 6.83 -45.01
CA SER A 213 20.11 6.33 -45.16
C SER A 213 20.79 6.16 -43.79
N TYR A 214 21.62 5.12 -43.66
CA TYR A 214 22.38 4.85 -42.44
C TYR A 214 23.72 5.58 -42.46
N LEU A 215 23.99 6.40 -41.44
CA LEU A 215 25.26 7.13 -41.29
C LEU A 215 26.30 6.26 -40.58
N VAL A 216 26.75 5.20 -41.26
CA VAL A 216 27.62 4.15 -40.72
C VAL A 216 28.90 4.71 -40.09
N LYS A 217 29.52 5.70 -40.74
CA LYS A 217 30.74 6.37 -40.25
C LYS A 217 30.55 7.05 -38.90
N ASN A 218 29.33 7.49 -38.58
CA ASN A 218 29.01 8.12 -37.30
C ASN A 218 28.71 7.07 -36.24
N MET A 219 27.97 6.00 -36.60
CA MET A 219 27.66 4.91 -35.68
C MET A 219 28.92 4.19 -35.18
N THR A 220 29.91 3.93 -36.05
CA THR A 220 31.18 3.29 -35.65
C THR A 220 32.05 4.16 -34.74
N ARG A 221 31.75 5.46 -34.60
CA ARG A 221 32.45 6.37 -33.69
C ARG A 221 31.82 6.44 -32.30
N ILE A 222 30.61 5.92 -32.10
CA ILE A 222 29.90 5.98 -30.81
C ILE A 222 30.75 5.43 -29.65
N PRO A 223 31.41 4.25 -29.74
CA PRO A 223 32.21 3.71 -28.64
C PRO A 223 33.36 4.62 -28.20
N LYS A 224 34.00 5.33 -29.16
CA LYS A 224 35.11 6.25 -28.85
C LYS A 224 34.69 7.39 -27.92
N TYR A 225 33.42 7.74 -27.93
CA TYR A 225 32.88 8.80 -27.08
C TYR A 225 32.46 8.31 -25.69
N VAL A 226 32.40 6.99 -25.47
CA VAL A 226 32.23 6.37 -24.16
C VAL A 226 33.56 6.43 -23.39
N GLU A 227 34.66 6.04 -24.04
CA GLU A 227 36.00 5.95 -23.43
C GLU A 227 36.57 7.31 -22.98
N GLU A 228 36.27 8.41 -23.68
CA GLU A 228 36.76 9.75 -23.33
C GLU A 228 36.19 10.29 -22.00
N GLU A 229 35.05 9.80 -21.50
CA GLU A 229 34.49 10.22 -20.20
C GLU A 229 35.16 9.50 -19.02
N SER A 230 35.51 8.21 -19.18
CA SER A 230 36.28 7.44 -18.19
C SER A 230 37.65 8.05 -17.89
N ILE A 231 38.32 8.59 -18.90
CA ILE A 231 39.63 9.24 -18.73
C ILE A 231 39.50 10.56 -17.95
N SER A 232 38.41 11.32 -18.17
CA SER A 232 38.18 12.61 -17.48
C SER A 232 37.81 12.50 -15.99
N SER A 233 37.35 11.32 -15.55
CA SER A 233 36.91 11.08 -14.17
C SER A 233 38.02 10.54 -13.26
N GLU A 234 39.08 9.96 -13.82
CA GLU A 234 40.25 9.50 -13.06
C GLU A 234 41.23 10.64 -12.71
N GLU A 235 41.26 11.74 -13.49
CA GLU A 235 42.15 12.89 -13.23
C GLU A 235 41.68 13.82 -12.08
N GLN A 236 40.46 13.65 -11.54
CA GLN A 236 39.93 14.52 -10.48
C GLN A 236 40.11 13.99 -9.04
N ILE A 237 40.77 12.84 -8.86
CA ILE A 237 40.96 12.21 -7.53
C ILE A 237 42.43 12.26 -7.10
N ILE A 238 43.11 13.41 -7.20
CA ILE A 238 44.39 13.65 -6.52
C ILE A 238 44.48 15.13 -6.09
N GLU A 239 44.02 15.47 -4.88
CA GLU A 239 44.83 16.13 -3.82
C GLU A 239 43.98 16.52 -2.59
N PRO A 240 44.56 16.55 -1.36
CA PRO A 240 43.85 16.42 -0.09
C PRO A 240 43.77 17.73 0.72
N ALA A 241 42.81 17.82 1.65
CA ALA A 241 42.78 18.89 2.66
C ALA A 241 42.58 18.31 4.07
N ILE A 242 43.71 18.15 4.76
CA ILE A 242 43.85 18.11 6.22
C ILE A 242 43.56 19.52 6.76
N LYS A 243 42.77 19.65 7.84
CA LYS A 243 42.97 20.68 8.86
C LYS A 243 42.37 20.27 10.21
N SER A 244 43.27 20.25 11.18
CA SER A 244 43.14 19.98 12.62
C SER A 244 42.75 21.21 13.44
N HIS A 245 42.36 20.96 14.70
CA HIS A 245 42.38 21.77 15.94
C HIS A 245 41.04 21.55 16.70
N GLU A 246 40.97 21.34 18.01
CA GLU A 246 41.97 21.18 19.07
C GLU A 246 41.25 20.68 20.34
N THR A 247 42.03 20.04 21.21
CA THR A 247 41.66 19.42 22.48
C THR A 247 41.55 20.45 23.62
N SER A 248 40.64 20.25 24.58
CA SER A 248 40.93 20.54 26.00
C SER A 248 39.94 19.82 26.94
N MET A 249 40.46 18.90 27.75
CA MET A 249 39.88 18.57 29.06
C MET A 249 41.00 18.52 30.08
N ILE A 250 40.72 19.14 31.22
CA ILE A 250 41.55 19.23 32.42
C ILE A 250 41.29 17.97 33.28
N THR A 251 42.36 17.49 33.90
CA THR A 251 42.49 16.30 34.75
C THR A 251 41.76 16.38 36.12
N PRO A 252 41.53 15.24 36.80
CA PRO A 252 40.76 15.10 38.05
C PRO A 252 41.64 15.06 39.31
N PRO A 253 41.04 14.94 40.51
CA PRO A 253 41.71 14.20 41.59
C PRO A 253 40.82 13.23 42.40
N SER A 254 41.41 12.06 42.65
CA SER A 254 41.42 11.24 43.90
C SER A 254 40.09 10.92 44.60
N SER A 255 39.61 9.67 44.58
CA SER A 255 40.00 8.53 45.43
C SER A 255 39.78 8.75 46.94
N GLU A 256 38.82 8.04 47.52
CA GLU A 256 38.98 7.45 48.84
C GLU A 256 38.04 6.25 49.03
N SER A 257 38.61 5.22 49.64
CA SER A 257 38.16 3.84 49.80
C SER A 257 37.53 3.59 51.17
N SER A 258 36.60 2.64 51.27
CA SER A 258 36.45 1.72 52.42
C SER A 258 35.39 0.65 52.12
N THR A 259 35.79 -0.60 51.87
CA THR A 259 35.72 -1.76 52.81
C THR A 259 34.34 -1.98 53.44
N SER A 260 33.50 -2.88 52.90
CA SER A 260 33.47 -4.35 53.10
C SER A 260 32.99 -4.81 54.49
N THR A 261 31.85 -5.51 54.54
CA THR A 261 31.71 -6.67 55.43
C THR A 261 30.65 -7.64 54.90
N SER A 262 31.13 -8.83 54.56
CA SER A 262 30.40 -10.04 54.25
C SER A 262 29.92 -10.74 55.53
N THR A 263 28.78 -11.43 55.48
CA THR A 263 28.61 -12.75 56.11
C THR A 263 27.51 -13.51 55.38
N GLY A 264 27.88 -14.63 54.76
CA GLY A 264 26.93 -15.62 54.24
C GLY A 264 26.53 -16.64 55.30
N THR A 265 25.50 -17.43 55.00
CA THR A 265 25.37 -18.80 55.55
C THR A 265 24.52 -19.64 54.61
N SER A 266 25.08 -20.77 54.19
CA SER A 266 24.46 -21.86 53.44
C SER A 266 23.64 -22.77 54.38
N ILE A 267 22.78 -23.65 53.82
CA ILE A 267 22.75 -25.12 54.06
C ILE A 267 21.48 -25.78 53.45
N ASN A 268 21.74 -26.69 52.49
CA ASN A 268 21.19 -28.01 52.12
C ASN A 268 19.71 -28.46 52.29
N ASN A 269 19.20 -28.97 51.16
CA ASN A 269 18.56 -30.27 50.83
C ASN A 269 17.62 -31.00 51.82
N LYS A 270 16.45 -31.43 51.29
CA LYS A 270 16.00 -32.84 51.27
C LYS A 270 14.73 -33.05 50.43
N GLU A 271 14.73 -34.13 49.64
CA GLU A 271 13.57 -34.76 49.00
C GLU A 271 12.85 -35.68 50.00
N SER A 272 11.52 -35.79 49.86
CA SER A 272 10.73 -36.97 50.27
C SER A 272 9.33 -36.92 49.61
N GLU A 273 8.97 -38.00 48.92
CA GLU A 273 7.63 -38.31 48.41
C GLU A 273 6.70 -38.72 49.55
N GLU A 274 5.43 -38.29 49.54
CA GLU A 274 4.33 -38.95 50.25
C GLU A 274 2.96 -38.71 49.58
N GLN A 275 2.11 -39.74 49.65
CA GLN A 275 0.85 -39.92 48.91
C GLN A 275 -0.35 -39.19 49.53
N SER A 276 -1.26 -38.75 48.63
CA SER A 276 -2.72 -38.58 48.76
C SER A 276 -3.36 -38.18 50.10
N THR A 277 -3.96 -36.98 50.15
CA THR A 277 -5.29 -36.74 50.75
C THR A 277 -6.02 -35.61 50.01
N GLY A 278 -7.33 -35.76 49.84
CA GLY A 278 -8.16 -34.96 48.94
C GLY A 278 -8.32 -33.49 49.32
N PHE A 279 -8.36 -32.63 48.30
CA PHE A 279 -8.69 -31.21 48.46
C PHE A 279 -10.18 -30.97 48.29
N LYS A 280 -10.92 -31.06 49.40
CA LYS A 280 -12.23 -30.43 49.54
C LYS A 280 -12.04 -28.91 49.70
N GLY A 281 -12.24 -28.21 48.58
CA GLY A 281 -12.90 -26.91 48.47
C GLY A 281 -12.37 -25.72 49.28
N VAL A 282 -11.57 -24.85 48.63
CA VAL A 282 -11.66 -23.38 48.82
C VAL A 282 -11.32 -22.66 47.52
N VAL A 283 -12.27 -22.61 46.58
CA VAL A 283 -12.34 -21.52 45.57
C VAL A 283 -13.81 -21.14 45.36
N LYS A 284 -14.41 -20.47 46.35
CA LYS A 284 -15.74 -19.87 46.17
C LYS A 284 -15.74 -18.71 45.14
N GLY A 285 -14.57 -18.20 44.71
CA GLY A 285 -14.45 -17.06 43.79
C GLY A 285 -14.46 -17.36 42.29
N LEU A 286 -14.19 -18.60 41.86
CA LEU A 286 -14.31 -19.07 40.47
C LEU A 286 -15.63 -19.82 40.22
N SER A 287 -16.55 -19.77 41.19
CA SER A 287 -17.69 -20.68 41.30
C SER A 287 -18.78 -20.51 40.22
N LYS A 288 -18.85 -19.40 39.48
CA LYS A 288 -19.79 -19.24 38.35
C LYS A 288 -19.11 -19.42 36.99
N GLU A 289 -19.15 -20.69 36.56
CA GLU A 289 -19.04 -21.27 35.22
C GLU A 289 -17.99 -20.70 34.23
N LEU A 290 -17.20 -21.59 33.62
CA LEU A 290 -16.57 -21.39 32.31
C LEU A 290 -17.39 -22.25 31.34
N LYS A 291 -18.23 -21.63 30.49
CA LYS A 291 -19.01 -22.39 29.51
C LYS A 291 -18.13 -22.69 28.31
N VAL A 292 -17.96 -23.97 28.07
CA VAL A 292 -17.25 -24.51 26.92
C VAL A 292 -18.26 -24.64 25.78
N VAL A 293 -17.99 -24.01 24.64
CA VAL A 293 -18.85 -24.11 23.45
C VAL A 293 -18.35 -25.29 22.63
N THR A 294 -19.23 -26.26 22.39
CA THR A 294 -18.98 -27.36 21.46
C THR A 294 -19.62 -27.03 20.11
N ASN A 295 -18.81 -26.71 19.12
CA ASN A 295 -19.26 -26.52 17.75
C ASN A 295 -18.86 -27.73 16.92
N ILE A 296 -19.78 -28.25 16.10
CA ILE A 296 -19.49 -29.28 15.11
C ILE A 296 -19.19 -28.57 13.81
N ASP A 297 -18.02 -28.81 13.21
CA ASP A 297 -17.70 -28.25 11.90
C ASP A 297 -18.42 -28.99 10.75
N LYS A 298 -18.22 -28.52 9.52
CA LYS A 298 -18.89 -29.06 8.33
C LYS A 298 -18.49 -30.51 8.00
N ASP A 299 -17.40 -31.01 8.59
CA ASP A 299 -16.85 -32.35 8.38
C ASP A 299 -17.20 -33.29 9.55
N GLY A 300 -17.96 -32.82 10.54
CA GLY A 300 -18.42 -33.60 11.68
C GLY A 300 -17.47 -33.62 12.88
N GLU A 301 -16.39 -32.81 12.88
CA GLU A 301 -15.46 -32.72 14.01
C GLU A 301 -15.99 -31.79 15.10
N ILE A 302 -15.95 -32.25 16.36
CA ILE A 302 -16.35 -31.47 17.53
C ILE A 302 -15.18 -30.54 17.94
N LYS A 303 -15.29 -29.26 17.62
CA LYS A 303 -14.44 -28.20 18.18
C LYS A 303 -14.95 -27.75 19.54
N VAL A 304 -14.07 -27.84 20.53
CA VAL A 304 -14.33 -27.46 21.92
C VAL A 304 -13.59 -26.15 22.19
N GLU A 305 -14.30 -25.02 22.20
CA GLU A 305 -13.72 -23.68 22.38
C GLU A 305 -14.17 -23.05 23.71
N ILE A 306 -13.24 -22.38 24.40
CA ILE A 306 -13.58 -21.60 25.59
C ILE A 306 -14.15 -20.24 25.17
N ASN A 307 -15.25 -19.85 25.82
CA ASN A 307 -15.83 -18.51 25.67
C ASN A 307 -14.84 -17.43 26.15
N THR A 308 -14.07 -16.88 25.21
CA THR A 308 -13.02 -15.87 25.43
C THR A 308 -13.54 -14.63 26.20
N PRO A 309 -14.75 -14.10 25.92
CA PRO A 309 -15.39 -13.06 26.74
C PRO A 309 -15.58 -13.42 28.23
N GLN A 310 -15.87 -14.69 28.53
CA GLN A 310 -16.09 -15.16 29.90
C GLN A 310 -14.79 -15.31 30.69
N LEU A 311 -13.76 -15.87 30.05
CA LEU A 311 -12.40 -15.93 30.62
C LEU A 311 -11.85 -14.52 30.91
N LYS A 312 -12.09 -13.56 30.00
CA LYS A 312 -11.72 -12.15 30.18
C LYS A 312 -12.44 -11.51 31.38
N ARG A 313 -13.72 -11.81 31.61
CA ARG A 313 -14.46 -11.34 32.79
C ARG A 313 -13.93 -11.94 34.10
N ILE A 314 -13.62 -13.23 34.10
CA ILE A 314 -13.06 -13.91 35.28
C ILE A 314 -11.72 -13.31 35.66
N LEU A 315 -10.82 -13.10 34.69
CA LEU A 315 -9.51 -12.51 34.94
C LEU A 315 -9.59 -11.01 35.29
N ALA A 316 -10.56 -10.28 34.73
CA ALA A 316 -10.85 -8.90 35.12
C ALA A 316 -11.31 -8.77 36.58
N ASN A 317 -12.00 -9.76 37.15
CA ASN A 317 -12.37 -9.76 38.58
C ASN A 317 -11.15 -9.82 39.51
N TYR A 318 -10.01 -10.30 39.01
CA TYR A 318 -8.73 -10.27 39.71
C TYR A 318 -7.86 -9.07 39.28
N ASP A 319 -8.42 -8.10 38.56
CA ASP A 319 -7.76 -6.90 38.02
C ASP A 319 -6.59 -7.21 37.07
N ILE A 320 -6.59 -8.40 36.46
CA ILE A 320 -5.57 -8.83 35.50
C ILE A 320 -6.01 -8.35 34.12
N LYS A 321 -5.38 -7.26 33.67
CA LYS A 321 -5.60 -6.65 32.35
C LYS A 321 -4.52 -7.01 31.33
N ASP A 322 -3.47 -7.71 31.78
CA ASP A 322 -2.33 -8.09 30.96
C ASP A 322 -2.74 -9.11 29.89
N GLN A 323 -2.52 -8.67 28.66
CA GLN A 323 -2.85 -9.34 27.43
C GLN A 323 -2.02 -10.60 27.12
N VAL A 324 -0.78 -10.67 27.59
CA VAL A 324 0.12 -11.81 27.41
C VAL A 324 -0.31 -12.98 28.28
N ILE A 325 -0.75 -12.69 29.51
CA ILE A 325 -1.25 -13.71 30.45
C ILE A 325 -2.51 -14.39 29.90
N LEU A 326 -3.43 -13.60 29.33
CA LEU A 326 -4.62 -14.09 28.63
C LEU A 326 -4.28 -15.03 27.47
N SER A 327 -3.26 -14.68 26.69
CA SER A 327 -2.76 -15.49 25.57
C SER A 327 -2.09 -16.78 26.05
N ASN A 328 -1.27 -16.73 27.10
CA ASN A 328 -0.56 -17.89 27.65
C ASN A 328 -1.52 -18.91 28.26
N VAL A 329 -2.55 -18.43 28.96
CA VAL A 329 -3.62 -19.28 29.50
C VAL A 329 -4.39 -19.96 28.35
N LYS A 330 -4.73 -19.21 27.30
CA LYS A 330 -5.42 -19.76 26.11
C LYS A 330 -4.58 -20.84 25.42
N VAL A 331 -3.30 -20.55 25.14
CA VAL A 331 -2.37 -21.49 24.47
C VAL A 331 -2.16 -22.76 25.29
N ALA A 332 -2.02 -22.64 26.62
CA ALA A 332 -1.86 -23.81 27.48
C ALA A 332 -3.09 -24.73 27.43
N ILE A 333 -4.28 -24.15 27.41
CA ILE A 333 -5.54 -24.91 27.30
C ILE A 333 -5.69 -25.51 25.90
N ASP A 334 -5.48 -24.72 24.85
CA ASP A 334 -5.57 -25.18 23.46
C ASP A 334 -4.57 -26.33 23.19
N LYS A 335 -3.35 -26.25 23.74
CA LYS A 335 -2.34 -27.31 23.63
C LYS A 335 -2.75 -28.59 24.36
N HIS A 336 -3.34 -28.47 25.56
CA HIS A 336 -3.84 -29.62 26.30
C HIS A 336 -5.01 -30.32 25.56
N LEU A 337 -5.93 -29.53 25.01
CA LEU A 337 -7.04 -30.03 24.19
C LEU A 337 -6.56 -30.69 22.88
N THR A 338 -5.51 -30.13 22.26
CA THR A 338 -4.93 -30.67 21.02
C THR A 338 -4.17 -31.98 21.25
N ASN A 339 -3.43 -32.08 22.35
CA ASN A 339 -2.67 -33.28 22.71
C ASN A 339 -3.57 -34.46 23.14
N ASN A 340 -4.76 -34.18 23.69
CA ASN A 340 -5.72 -35.19 24.13
C ASN A 340 -6.80 -35.53 23.07
N ARG A 341 -6.59 -35.18 21.80
CA ARG A 341 -7.52 -35.46 20.69
C ARG A 341 -7.92 -36.93 20.52
N VAL A 342 -7.11 -37.87 21.03
CA VAL A 342 -7.33 -39.32 20.87
C VAL A 342 -8.30 -39.88 21.93
N SER A 343 -8.38 -39.31 23.13
CA SER A 343 -9.15 -39.91 24.24
C SER A 343 -10.63 -39.50 24.30
N LYS A 344 -11.07 -38.49 23.53
CA LYS A 344 -12.43 -37.89 23.61
C LYS A 344 -12.85 -37.47 25.03
N GLU A 345 -11.92 -37.37 25.98
CA GLU A 345 -12.23 -37.00 27.36
C GLU A 345 -12.53 -35.51 27.47
N LYS A 346 -13.66 -35.19 28.12
CA LYS A 346 -14.01 -33.80 28.44
C LYS A 346 -13.09 -33.29 29.54
N MET A 347 -12.40 -32.17 29.29
CA MET A 347 -11.59 -31.50 30.30
C MET A 347 -12.44 -31.13 31.52
N THR A 348 -12.05 -31.61 32.70
CA THR A 348 -12.74 -31.29 33.95
C THR A 348 -12.38 -29.88 34.42
N ARG A 349 -13.26 -29.30 35.25
CA ARG A 349 -13.10 -27.94 35.78
C ARG A 349 -11.79 -27.76 36.54
N GLU A 350 -11.40 -28.75 37.32
CA GLU A 350 -10.19 -28.75 38.15
C GLU A 350 -8.92 -28.80 37.29
N GLN A 351 -8.93 -29.57 36.20
CA GLN A 351 -7.82 -29.62 35.25
C GLN A 351 -7.62 -28.26 34.55
N ALA A 352 -8.72 -27.58 34.17
CA ALA A 352 -8.66 -26.25 33.57
C ALA A 352 -8.10 -25.20 34.55
N GLU A 353 -8.53 -25.23 35.81
CA GLU A 353 -8.02 -24.32 36.85
C GLU A 353 -6.53 -24.54 37.12
N VAL A 354 -6.07 -25.79 37.19
CA VAL A 354 -4.63 -26.10 37.33
C VAL A 354 -3.84 -25.60 36.11
N LEU A 355 -4.35 -25.75 34.89
CA LEU A 355 -3.68 -25.23 33.68
C LEU A 355 -3.58 -23.71 33.68
N VAL A 356 -4.62 -23.01 34.14
CA VAL A 356 -4.59 -21.54 34.31
C VAL A 356 -3.51 -21.16 35.31
N LEU A 357 -3.46 -21.81 36.48
CA LEU A 357 -2.45 -21.53 37.51
C LEU A 357 -1.04 -21.83 37.03
N LYS A 358 -0.84 -22.95 36.31
CA LYS A 358 0.45 -23.29 35.69
C LYS A 358 0.87 -22.25 34.66
N ALA A 359 -0.03 -21.77 33.81
CA ALA A 359 0.26 -20.74 32.82
C ALA A 359 0.61 -19.39 33.47
N VAL A 360 -0.11 -19.01 34.54
CA VAL A 360 0.17 -17.79 35.31
C VAL A 360 1.50 -17.91 36.05
N ASN A 361 1.77 -19.05 36.70
CA ASN A 361 3.03 -19.32 37.39
C ASN A 361 4.20 -19.34 36.41
N LYS A 362 4.03 -19.94 35.23
CA LYS A 362 5.00 -19.89 34.15
C LYS A 362 5.27 -18.46 33.69
N THR A 363 4.24 -17.62 33.67
CA THR A 363 4.41 -16.21 33.30
C THR A 363 5.19 -15.42 34.36
N ILE A 364 5.02 -15.74 35.64
CA ILE A 364 5.69 -15.04 36.75
C ILE A 364 7.10 -15.58 37.01
N HIS A 365 7.30 -16.89 36.89
CA HIS A 365 8.46 -17.63 37.38
C HIS A 365 9.20 -18.41 36.30
N GLY A 366 8.73 -18.39 35.05
CA GLY A 366 9.36 -19.10 33.93
C GLY A 366 9.15 -20.62 33.92
N THR A 367 8.44 -21.18 34.91
CA THR A 367 8.18 -22.62 35.06
C THR A 367 6.69 -22.91 35.28
N ASP A 368 6.20 -24.01 34.71
CA ASP A 368 4.83 -24.51 34.93
C ASP A 368 4.73 -25.39 36.19
N GLU A 369 5.81 -25.56 36.95
CA GLU A 369 5.81 -26.22 38.25
C GLU A 369 5.21 -25.32 39.34
N LEU A 370 3.99 -25.66 39.77
CA LEU A 370 3.30 -24.99 40.85
C LEU A 370 3.82 -25.45 42.21
N ARG A 371 4.44 -24.54 42.97
CA ARG A 371 4.75 -24.74 44.40
C ARG A 371 3.47 -24.95 45.20
N GLU A 372 3.54 -25.78 46.24
CA GLU A 372 2.38 -26.09 47.09
C GLU A 372 1.70 -24.87 47.68
N ALA A 373 2.48 -23.85 48.09
CA ALA A 373 1.95 -22.59 48.59
C ALA A 373 0.98 -21.90 47.59
N TYR A 374 1.26 -21.97 46.28
CA TYR A 374 0.40 -21.39 45.24
C TYR A 374 -0.75 -22.31 44.82
N ARG A 375 -0.64 -23.62 45.06
CA ARG A 375 -1.75 -24.57 44.90
C ARG A 375 -2.77 -24.41 46.02
N ASN A 376 -2.29 -24.16 47.24
CA ASN A 376 -3.10 -24.03 48.45
C ASN A 376 -3.71 -22.63 48.59
N ASP A 377 -3.00 -21.57 48.16
CA ASP A 377 -3.53 -20.21 48.07
C ASP A 377 -3.17 -19.53 46.74
N PRO A 378 -4.00 -19.73 45.69
CA PRO A 378 -3.81 -19.12 44.39
C PRO A 378 -3.77 -17.58 44.37
N LYS A 379 -4.36 -16.91 45.39
CA LYS A 379 -4.34 -15.44 45.46
C LYS A 379 -2.93 -14.89 45.59
N LEU A 380 -2.05 -15.58 46.29
CA LEU A 380 -0.64 -15.19 46.41
C LEU A 380 0.04 -15.07 45.04
N LEU A 381 -0.31 -15.95 44.10
CA LEU A 381 0.21 -15.94 42.74
C LEU A 381 -0.32 -14.73 41.95
N PHE A 382 -1.61 -14.45 42.07
CA PHE A 382 -2.24 -13.30 41.41
C PHE A 382 -1.87 -11.95 42.03
N ASP A 383 -1.62 -11.90 43.34
CA ASP A 383 -1.13 -10.69 44.02
C ASP A 383 0.34 -10.45 43.69
N LYS A 384 1.12 -11.51 43.48
CA LYS A 384 2.49 -11.41 42.93
C LYS A 384 2.47 -10.95 41.49
N LEU A 385 1.50 -11.42 40.69
CA LEU A 385 1.28 -10.96 39.33
C LEU A 385 0.99 -9.46 39.25
N LYS A 386 0.13 -8.94 40.14
CA LYS A 386 -0.19 -7.50 40.25
C LYS A 386 1.02 -6.63 40.61
N LYS A 387 2.06 -7.21 41.20
CA LYS A 387 3.31 -6.50 41.56
C LYS A 387 4.31 -6.44 40.40
N ILE A 388 4.03 -7.09 39.27
CA ILE A 388 4.90 -7.11 38.09
C ILE A 388 4.39 -6.07 37.10
N ASP A 389 4.66 -4.80 37.37
CA ASP A 389 4.39 -3.72 36.41
C ASP A 389 5.52 -3.57 35.37
N ASN A 390 6.64 -4.27 35.51
CA ASN A 390 7.66 -4.42 34.47
C ASN A 390 8.41 -5.74 34.66
N TYR A 391 8.56 -6.52 33.60
CA TYR A 391 9.41 -7.71 33.62
C TYR A 391 10.86 -7.27 33.73
N ASN A 392 11.48 -7.43 34.90
CA ASN A 392 12.85 -7.03 35.19
C ASN A 392 13.76 -8.26 35.35
N THR A 393 14.78 -8.40 34.51
CA THR A 393 15.87 -9.37 34.70
C THR A 393 16.98 -8.68 35.52
N PRO A 394 17.36 -9.19 36.70
CA PRO A 394 18.47 -8.62 37.46
C PRO A 394 19.79 -8.75 36.66
N LEU A 395 20.57 -7.67 36.60
CA LEU A 395 21.88 -7.67 35.97
C LEU A 395 22.93 -8.20 36.94
N ASN A 396 23.50 -9.37 36.64
CA ASN A 396 24.62 -9.92 37.40
C ASN A 396 25.94 -9.48 36.75
N PHE A 397 26.67 -8.61 37.45
CA PHE A 397 28.01 -8.21 37.02
C PHE A 397 29.05 -9.17 37.60
N PRO A 398 29.97 -9.71 36.79
CA PRO A 398 31.08 -10.52 37.30
C PRO A 398 31.94 -9.69 38.25
N GLN A 399 32.33 -10.29 39.39
CA GLN A 399 33.32 -9.70 40.29
C GLN A 399 34.70 -10.18 39.88
N TYR A 400 35.56 -9.25 39.45
CA TYR A 400 36.93 -9.57 39.11
C TYR A 400 37.80 -9.39 40.35
N GLN A 401 38.41 -10.49 40.81
CA GLN A 401 39.41 -10.41 41.86
C GLN A 401 40.62 -9.62 41.32
N ASN A 402 41.06 -8.64 42.09
CA ASN A 402 42.20 -7.75 41.80
C ASN A 402 41.96 -6.56 40.86
N GLU A 403 40.72 -6.27 40.46
CA GLU A 403 40.42 -5.02 39.75
C GLU A 403 39.87 -3.93 40.69
N VAL A 404 40.46 -2.73 40.60
CA VAL A 404 40.15 -1.57 41.46
C VAL A 404 38.75 -1.02 41.17
N ILE A 405 38.28 -1.15 39.93
CA ILE A 405 36.97 -0.67 39.51
C ILE A 405 36.14 -1.88 39.09
N GLN A 406 35.14 -2.23 39.91
CA GLN A 406 34.19 -3.27 39.57
C GLN A 406 33.17 -2.74 38.55
N PRO A 407 32.69 -3.53 37.58
CA PRO A 407 31.68 -3.08 36.61
C PRO A 407 30.43 -2.50 37.28
N LYS A 408 30.06 -3.05 38.45
CA LYS A 408 28.94 -2.56 39.27
C LYS A 408 29.13 -1.13 39.79
N ASN A 409 30.37 -0.68 39.97
CA ASN A 409 30.68 0.67 40.46
C ASN A 409 30.57 1.73 39.35
N ILE A 410 30.51 1.31 38.08
CA ILE A 410 30.38 2.19 36.91
C ILE A 410 28.95 2.17 36.36
N ILE A 411 28.29 1.00 36.39
CA ILE A 411 26.99 0.78 35.75
C ILE A 411 25.87 0.89 36.79
N ASP A 412 25.15 2.02 36.76
CA ASP A 412 24.02 2.34 37.65
C ASP A 412 22.68 1.72 37.17
N LEU A 413 22.72 0.43 36.81
CA LEU A 413 21.57 -0.36 36.40
C LEU A 413 21.57 -1.69 37.18
N ASP A 414 20.53 -1.91 37.98
CA ASP A 414 20.33 -3.14 38.78
C ASP A 414 19.54 -4.22 38.03
N TYR A 415 18.77 -3.81 37.02
CA TYR A 415 17.86 -4.68 36.28
C TYR A 415 17.67 -4.17 34.86
N THR A 416 17.41 -5.08 33.91
CA THR A 416 16.89 -4.75 32.58
C THR A 416 15.41 -5.04 32.51
N SER A 417 14.61 -4.10 32.05
CA SER A 417 13.19 -4.35 31.76
C SER A 417 13.02 -4.87 30.32
N GLY A 418 12.46 -6.07 30.17
CA GLY A 418 12.19 -6.73 28.88
C GLY A 418 13.34 -7.59 28.35
N GLN A 419 13.06 -8.89 28.12
CA GLN A 419 13.88 -9.84 27.32
C GLN A 419 13.20 -11.23 27.20
N ASN A 420 12.44 -11.66 28.20
CA ASN A 420 11.81 -13.00 28.21
C ASN A 420 10.61 -13.13 27.24
N ARG A 421 10.00 -12.00 26.86
CA ARG A 421 8.96 -11.95 25.82
C ARG A 421 9.51 -12.27 24.42
N GLN A 422 10.75 -11.86 24.14
CA GLN A 422 11.43 -12.10 22.86
C GLN A 422 11.87 -13.56 22.74
N LYS A 423 12.39 -14.13 23.83
CA LYS A 423 12.67 -15.56 23.96
C LYS A 423 11.42 -16.40 23.70
N HIS A 424 10.32 -16.14 24.41
CA HIS A 424 9.07 -16.87 24.19
C HIS A 424 8.50 -16.67 22.76
N GLU A 425 8.67 -15.47 22.18
CA GLU A 425 8.28 -15.18 20.81
C GLU A 425 9.02 -16.10 19.84
N PHE A 426 10.36 -16.19 19.91
CA PHE A 426 11.16 -17.00 18.98
C PHE A 426 11.17 -18.50 19.29
N ASP A 427 11.15 -18.92 20.56
CA ASP A 427 11.24 -20.33 20.95
C ASP A 427 9.94 -21.10 20.73
N THR A 428 8.78 -20.42 20.68
CA THR A 428 7.48 -21.11 20.63
C THR A 428 6.54 -20.50 19.59
N VAL A 429 6.39 -19.16 19.58
CA VAL A 429 5.36 -18.50 18.78
C VAL A 429 5.76 -18.37 17.30
N VAL A 430 7.05 -18.19 17.02
CA VAL A 430 7.57 -18.05 15.64
C VAL A 430 7.28 -19.30 14.81
N HIS A 431 7.56 -20.51 15.32
CA HIS A 431 7.29 -21.74 14.57
C HIS A 431 5.80 -21.92 14.24
N GLN A 432 4.92 -21.66 15.22
CA GLN A 432 3.47 -21.75 15.04
C GLN A 432 2.96 -20.74 14.00
N ASN A 433 3.48 -19.51 14.03
CA ASN A 433 3.08 -18.47 13.09
C ASN A 433 3.61 -18.73 11.67
N VAL A 434 4.85 -19.23 11.53
CA VAL A 434 5.38 -19.65 10.23
C VAL A 434 4.51 -20.76 9.64
N GLU A 435 4.17 -21.79 10.42
CA GLU A 435 3.28 -22.86 9.95
C GLU A 435 1.90 -22.30 9.53
N LYS A 436 1.28 -21.46 10.35
CA LYS A 436 0.01 -20.79 10.02
C LYS A 436 0.08 -20.00 8.70
N LEU A 437 1.18 -19.27 8.47
CA LEU A 437 1.37 -18.50 7.24
C LEU A 437 1.47 -19.40 6.01
N PHE A 438 2.15 -20.54 6.12
CA PHE A 438 2.16 -21.53 5.05
C PHE A 438 0.77 -22.12 4.81
N ARG A 439 0.00 -22.41 5.87
CA ARG A 439 -1.36 -22.99 5.74
C ARG A 439 -2.35 -22.09 5.00
N ILE A 440 -2.07 -20.80 4.84
CA ILE A 440 -2.83 -19.91 3.95
C ILE A 440 -2.89 -20.48 2.52
N LEU A 441 -1.85 -21.21 2.07
CA LEU A 441 -1.81 -21.88 0.78
C LEU A 441 -2.95 -22.90 0.58
N GLU A 442 -3.48 -23.47 1.67
CA GLU A 442 -4.58 -24.44 1.65
C GLU A 442 -5.93 -23.76 1.40
N ASP A 443 -6.07 -22.50 1.83
CA ASP A 443 -7.32 -21.73 1.79
C ASP A 443 -7.52 -20.92 0.49
N PHE A 444 -6.56 -20.96 -0.44
CA PHE A 444 -6.70 -20.26 -1.72
C PHE A 444 -7.82 -20.88 -2.58
N PRO A 445 -8.80 -20.09 -3.06
CA PRO A 445 -9.92 -20.61 -3.84
C PRO A 445 -9.50 -21.10 -5.23
N ASP A 446 -8.49 -20.47 -5.83
CA ASP A 446 -7.92 -20.90 -7.10
C ASP A 446 -6.51 -21.46 -6.84
N TYR A 447 -6.25 -22.68 -7.29
CA TYR A 447 -4.95 -23.34 -7.15
C TYR A 447 -4.49 -23.56 -5.69
N PRO A 448 -5.30 -24.23 -4.84
CA PRO A 448 -4.91 -24.55 -3.48
C PRO A 448 -3.74 -25.54 -3.43
N VAL A 449 -2.93 -25.43 -2.39
CA VAL A 449 -1.76 -26.29 -2.14
C VAL A 449 -1.84 -26.81 -0.71
N LYS A 450 -1.84 -28.14 -0.54
CA LYS A 450 -1.91 -28.82 0.75
C LYS A 450 -0.54 -28.94 1.40
N ILE A 451 -0.49 -28.80 2.72
CA ILE A 451 0.70 -29.05 3.52
C ILE A 451 0.64 -30.45 4.10
N LYS A 452 1.58 -31.30 3.70
CA LYS A 452 1.67 -32.70 4.16
C LYS A 452 2.50 -32.86 5.41
N LYS A 453 3.63 -32.16 5.46
CA LYS A 453 4.58 -32.22 6.56
C LYS A 453 5.20 -30.85 6.75
N PHE A 454 5.41 -30.49 8.01
CA PHE A 454 6.06 -29.26 8.41
C PHE A 454 7.05 -29.59 9.52
N SER A 455 8.33 -29.32 9.30
CA SER A 455 9.39 -29.55 10.28
C SER A 455 10.40 -28.41 10.22
N HIS A 456 11.13 -28.23 11.32
CA HIS A 456 12.19 -27.24 11.39
C HIS A 456 13.39 -27.81 12.15
N GLU A 457 14.57 -27.27 11.83
CA GLU A 457 15.81 -27.54 12.54
C GLU A 457 16.61 -26.25 12.70
N ILE A 458 17.47 -26.22 13.72
CA ILE A 458 18.41 -25.12 13.93
C ILE A 458 19.73 -25.54 13.29
N ILE A 459 20.19 -24.77 12.32
CA ILE A 459 21.50 -24.90 11.68
C ILE A 459 22.40 -23.85 12.31
N ASP A 460 23.40 -24.28 13.07
CA ASP A 460 24.38 -23.41 13.73
C ASP A 460 25.77 -23.72 13.17
N THR A 461 26.36 -22.74 12.48
CA THR A 461 27.69 -22.82 11.86
C THR A 461 28.58 -21.69 12.38
N ASP A 462 29.87 -21.75 12.02
CA ASP A 462 30.82 -20.69 12.36
C ASP A 462 30.45 -19.32 11.78
N SER A 463 29.64 -19.27 10.71
CA SER A 463 29.21 -18.03 10.07
C SER A 463 27.75 -17.66 10.34
N ASP A 464 26.88 -18.63 10.60
CA ASP A 464 25.43 -18.41 10.57
C ASP A 464 24.72 -19.24 11.65
N ARG A 465 23.68 -18.67 12.26
CA ARG A 465 22.68 -19.43 13.01
C ARG A 465 21.30 -19.21 12.42
N LEU A 466 20.74 -20.26 11.82
CA LEU A 466 19.51 -20.22 11.04
C LEU A 466 18.49 -21.21 11.61
N ILE A 467 17.21 -20.88 11.48
CA ILE A 467 16.11 -21.85 11.61
C ILE A 467 15.70 -22.23 10.19
N GLN A 468 16.00 -23.46 9.79
CA GLN A 468 15.60 -24.01 8.51
C GLN A 468 14.25 -24.72 8.66
N TYR A 469 13.24 -24.25 7.93
CA TYR A 469 11.96 -24.94 7.78
C TYR A 469 11.98 -25.79 6.52
N THR A 470 11.58 -27.05 6.66
CA THR A 470 11.33 -27.97 5.55
C THR A 470 9.83 -28.24 5.49
N VAL A 471 9.21 -27.87 4.38
CA VAL A 471 7.76 -27.98 4.18
C VAL A 471 7.49 -28.88 2.98
N THR A 472 6.72 -29.94 3.19
CA THR A 472 6.27 -30.82 2.11
C THR A 472 4.91 -30.33 1.61
N LEU A 473 4.87 -29.87 0.36
CA LEU A 473 3.69 -29.34 -0.31
C LEU A 473 3.12 -30.36 -1.31
N GLN A 474 1.81 -30.29 -1.53
CA GLN A 474 1.13 -30.99 -2.62
C GLN A 474 0.15 -30.05 -3.32
N ASN A 475 0.35 -29.79 -4.61
CA ASN A 475 -0.56 -28.95 -5.39
C ASN A 475 -1.87 -29.70 -5.66
N VAL A 476 -3.00 -29.03 -5.43
CA VAL A 476 -4.33 -29.61 -5.64
C VAL A 476 -5.04 -29.00 -6.86
N GLY A 477 -4.76 -27.75 -7.20
CA GLY A 477 -5.44 -27.08 -8.32
C GLY A 477 -4.72 -27.12 -9.67
N GLY A 478 -3.72 -27.98 -9.86
CA GLY A 478 -3.01 -28.18 -11.13
C GLY A 478 -1.49 -28.03 -11.02
N GLY A 479 -0.77 -28.26 -12.12
CA GLY A 479 0.69 -28.40 -12.08
C GLY A 479 1.12 -29.69 -11.37
N TYR A 480 2.30 -29.66 -10.74
CA TYR A 480 2.93 -30.86 -10.20
C TYR A 480 2.13 -31.46 -9.03
N SER A 481 1.54 -32.63 -9.24
CA SER A 481 0.54 -33.23 -8.34
C SER A 481 1.12 -34.11 -7.21
N LYS A 482 2.39 -34.54 -7.34
CA LYS A 482 3.07 -35.34 -6.32
C LYS A 482 3.61 -34.46 -5.20
N PRO A 483 3.73 -34.96 -3.96
CA PRO A 483 4.36 -34.21 -2.88
C PRO A 483 5.81 -33.82 -3.22
N TYR A 484 6.19 -32.59 -2.89
CA TYR A 484 7.56 -32.08 -3.06
C TYR A 484 7.94 -31.19 -1.88
N GLU A 485 9.24 -31.06 -1.63
CA GLU A 485 9.77 -30.29 -0.52
C GLU A 485 10.26 -28.91 -0.95
N ILE A 486 10.04 -27.94 -0.08
CA ILE A 486 10.61 -26.60 -0.17
C ILE A 486 11.28 -26.26 1.16
N LYS A 487 12.30 -25.40 1.08
CA LYS A 487 13.08 -24.95 2.23
C LYS A 487 12.99 -23.44 2.39
N LEU A 488 13.01 -22.99 3.65
CA LEU A 488 13.03 -21.59 4.02
C LEU A 488 13.90 -21.40 5.25
N ASN A 489 14.82 -20.45 5.19
CA ASN A 489 15.66 -20.06 6.31
C ASN A 489 15.21 -18.70 6.87
N ILE A 490 15.03 -18.63 8.19
CA ILE A 490 14.92 -17.38 8.95
C ILE A 490 16.08 -17.32 9.93
N PRO A 491 16.48 -16.13 10.41
CA PRO A 491 17.59 -16.03 11.35
C PRO A 491 17.19 -16.61 12.72
N GLY A 492 18.10 -17.36 13.34
CA GLY A 492 17.94 -17.94 14.66
C GLY A 492 18.66 -17.11 15.73
N LEU A 493 18.05 -16.93 16.90
CA LEU A 493 18.66 -16.17 17.99
C LEU A 493 19.87 -16.92 18.57
N VAL A 494 20.99 -16.20 18.71
CA VAL A 494 22.16 -16.54 19.51
C VAL A 494 22.07 -15.80 20.84
N SER A 495 22.22 -16.53 21.94
CA SER A 495 22.22 -15.97 23.31
C SER A 495 21.03 -15.04 23.59
N GLU A 496 19.87 -15.36 23.01
CA GLU A 496 18.61 -14.64 23.18
C GLU A 496 18.61 -13.17 22.72
N ARG A 497 19.66 -12.71 22.03
CA ARG A 497 19.89 -11.27 21.78
C ARG A 497 20.37 -10.93 20.36
N TYR A 498 21.11 -11.82 19.70
CA TYR A 498 21.74 -11.51 18.41
C TYR A 498 21.36 -12.51 17.32
N PHE A 499 21.50 -12.08 16.08
CA PHE A 499 21.50 -12.95 14.92
C PHE A 499 22.91 -13.04 14.36
N LYS A 500 23.40 -14.27 14.19
CA LYS A 500 24.67 -14.54 13.54
C LYS A 500 24.39 -14.83 12.07
N ILE A 501 24.82 -13.93 11.18
CA ILE A 501 24.54 -14.02 9.75
C ILE A 501 25.80 -13.63 8.97
N LYS A 502 26.31 -14.53 8.12
CA LYS A 502 27.50 -14.35 7.26
C LYS A 502 28.74 -13.86 8.02
N GLY A 503 28.95 -14.36 9.24
CA GLY A 503 30.10 -14.03 10.08
C GLY A 503 29.98 -12.71 10.85
N SER A 504 28.88 -11.97 10.68
CA SER A 504 28.59 -10.75 11.46
C SER A 504 27.49 -11.00 12.49
N HIS A 505 27.55 -10.25 13.59
CA HIS A 505 26.51 -10.24 14.62
C HIS A 505 25.60 -9.05 14.39
N TYR A 506 24.30 -9.31 14.44
CA TYR A 506 23.27 -8.28 14.29
C TYR A 506 22.38 -8.25 15.52
N ILE A 507 22.12 -7.05 16.03
CA ILE A 507 21.05 -6.79 16.98
C ILE A 507 19.85 -6.30 16.18
N GLN A 508 18.69 -6.90 16.42
CA GLN A 508 17.44 -6.39 15.88
C GLN A 508 16.80 -5.45 16.90
N SER A 509 16.63 -4.18 16.51
CA SER A 509 15.92 -3.22 17.34
C SER A 509 14.45 -3.64 17.54
N ASN A 510 13.90 -3.33 18.72
CA ASN A 510 12.49 -3.55 19.00
C ASN A 510 11.62 -2.77 17.99
N GLN A 511 10.56 -3.39 17.49
CA GLN A 511 9.72 -2.78 16.46
C GLN A 511 8.35 -2.43 17.01
N GLN A 512 7.92 -1.18 16.82
CA GLN A 512 6.58 -0.69 17.13
C GLN A 512 5.71 -0.63 15.88
N PHE A 513 4.66 -1.44 15.85
CA PHE A 513 3.62 -1.42 14.81
C PHE A 513 2.33 -0.84 15.38
N LEU A 514 1.61 -0.05 14.59
CA LEU A 514 0.27 0.41 14.98
C LEU A 514 -0.71 -0.75 15.07
N ASN A 515 -1.62 -0.71 16.04
CA ASN A 515 -2.73 -1.65 16.19
C ASN A 515 -3.50 -1.83 14.86
N PRO A 516 -4.05 -3.04 14.59
CA PRO A 516 -4.64 -3.36 13.30
C PRO A 516 -5.72 -2.37 12.88
N ILE A 517 -6.50 -1.83 13.83
CA ILE A 517 -7.41 -0.71 13.57
C ILE A 517 -6.89 0.51 14.31
N THR A 518 -6.66 1.60 13.58
CA THR A 518 -6.21 2.86 14.19
C THR A 518 -6.95 4.04 13.56
N LYS A 519 -7.38 4.99 14.39
CA LYS A 519 -7.92 6.28 13.97
C LYS A 519 -6.89 7.38 14.21
N THR A 520 -6.17 7.81 13.18
CA THR A 520 -5.18 8.89 13.31
C THR A 520 -5.72 10.25 12.91
N ASN A 521 -6.83 10.30 12.14
CA ASN A 521 -7.48 11.56 11.75
C ASN A 521 -8.98 11.54 12.14
N PRO A 522 -9.62 12.71 12.30
CA PRO A 522 -11.04 12.79 12.67
C PRO A 522 -11.98 12.03 11.73
N ASN A 523 -11.64 12.03 10.43
CA ASN A 523 -12.48 11.53 9.34
C ASN A 523 -11.93 10.26 8.69
N ASP A 524 -10.99 9.55 9.33
CA ASP A 524 -10.32 8.39 8.74
C ASP A 524 -10.00 7.33 9.80
N VAL A 525 -10.48 6.11 9.57
CA VAL A 525 -10.09 4.91 10.31
C VAL A 525 -9.44 3.93 9.36
N ARG A 526 -8.29 3.38 9.77
CA ARG A 526 -7.47 2.49 8.94
C ARG A 526 -7.41 1.11 9.55
N LEU A 527 -7.57 0.10 8.70
CA LEU A 527 -7.17 -1.27 8.92
C LEU A 527 -5.76 -1.46 8.33
N LEU A 528 -4.82 -1.81 9.19
CA LEU A 528 -3.44 -2.15 8.89
C LEU A 528 -3.29 -3.67 9.00
N SER A 529 -3.11 -4.33 7.86
CA SER A 529 -2.74 -5.74 7.80
C SER A 529 -1.46 -5.93 6.99
N ASN A 530 -0.95 -7.16 6.96
CA ASN A 530 0.21 -7.52 6.16
C ASN A 530 -0.05 -7.42 4.64
N TYR A 531 -1.31 -7.37 4.21
CA TYR A 531 -1.70 -7.33 2.79
C TYR A 531 -1.70 -5.91 2.22
N ALA A 532 -2.59 -5.07 2.74
CA ALA A 532 -2.82 -3.71 2.26
C ALA A 532 -3.40 -2.85 3.37
N ILE A 533 -3.46 -1.54 3.12
CA ILE A 533 -4.21 -0.64 3.98
C ILE A 533 -5.62 -0.53 3.41
N ILE A 534 -6.62 -0.80 4.26
CA ILE A 534 -8.01 -0.46 3.98
C ILE A 534 -8.40 0.69 4.89
N SER A 535 -9.12 1.67 4.37
CA SER A 535 -9.58 2.79 5.17
C SER A 535 -11.04 3.12 4.92
N VAL A 536 -11.72 3.52 5.98
CA VAL A 536 -13.08 4.07 5.93
C VAL A 536 -12.99 5.55 6.24
N HIS A 537 -13.48 6.36 5.31
CA HIS A 537 -13.42 7.81 5.38
C HIS A 537 -14.81 8.42 5.51
N LEU A 538 -14.88 9.49 6.29
CA LEU A 538 -15.97 10.46 6.20
C LEU A 538 -15.58 11.54 5.18
N THR A 539 -16.27 11.58 4.05
CA THR A 539 -15.98 12.52 2.97
C THR A 539 -17.23 13.29 2.57
N ASN A 540 -17.05 14.45 1.93
CA ASN A 540 -18.16 15.26 1.45
C ASN A 540 -18.27 15.17 -0.06
N PHE A 541 -19.49 15.32 -0.58
CA PHE A 541 -19.69 15.47 -2.01
C PHE A 541 -18.91 16.68 -2.55
N ARG A 542 -18.09 16.42 -3.58
CA ARG A 542 -17.36 17.45 -4.33
C ARG A 542 -17.95 17.50 -5.73
N PHE A 543 -18.65 18.58 -6.04
CA PHE A 543 -19.21 18.79 -7.37
C PHE A 543 -18.26 19.66 -8.20
N ASN A 544 -18.07 19.28 -9.48
CA ASN A 544 -17.41 20.13 -10.46
C ASN A 544 -18.43 21.16 -10.97
N SER A 545 -18.00 22.39 -11.23
CA SER A 545 -18.90 23.41 -11.77
C SER A 545 -19.57 22.97 -13.09
N ALA A 546 -18.85 22.18 -13.90
CA ALA A 546 -19.36 21.63 -15.15
C ALA A 546 -20.54 20.64 -15.00
N ASN A 547 -20.78 20.08 -13.81
CA ASN A 547 -21.79 19.03 -13.58
C ASN A 547 -23.15 19.61 -13.15
N ILE A 548 -23.71 20.55 -13.92
CA ILE A 548 -24.98 21.23 -13.57
C ILE A 548 -26.14 20.26 -13.28
N ARG A 549 -26.19 19.12 -13.98
CA ARG A 549 -27.20 18.06 -13.78
C ARG A 549 -27.16 17.44 -12.39
N GLU A 550 -25.98 17.32 -11.79
CA GLU A 550 -25.85 16.76 -10.45
C GLU A 550 -26.42 17.71 -9.39
N TYR A 551 -26.21 19.02 -9.56
CA TYR A 551 -26.84 20.04 -8.71
C TYR A 551 -28.36 20.05 -8.86
N LEU A 552 -28.86 19.97 -10.09
CA LEU A 552 -30.30 19.89 -10.34
C LEU A 552 -30.93 18.66 -9.68
N ASN A 553 -30.25 17.51 -9.71
CA ASN A 553 -30.69 16.32 -9.00
C ASN A 553 -30.71 16.51 -7.49
N TYR A 554 -29.68 17.13 -6.88
CA TYR A 554 -29.71 17.49 -5.47
C TYR A 554 -30.93 18.35 -5.12
N ILE A 555 -31.21 19.36 -5.95
CA ILE A 555 -32.32 20.28 -5.72
C ILE A 555 -33.67 19.56 -5.85
N LYS A 556 -33.86 18.67 -6.83
CA LYS A 556 -35.06 17.82 -6.94
C LYS A 556 -35.32 16.94 -5.72
N ILE A 557 -34.25 16.58 -5.00
CA ILE A 557 -34.35 15.73 -3.81
C ILE A 557 -34.72 16.57 -2.60
N LYS A 558 -33.99 17.66 -2.36
CA LYS A 558 -34.18 18.48 -1.15
C LYS A 558 -35.34 19.49 -1.26
N HIS A 559 -35.60 20.00 -2.46
CA HIS A 559 -36.62 21.00 -2.77
C HIS A 559 -37.45 20.60 -4.01
N PRO A 560 -38.29 19.56 -3.91
CA PRO A 560 -38.96 18.94 -5.06
C PRO A 560 -39.88 19.90 -5.83
N THR A 561 -40.37 20.97 -5.22
CA THR A 561 -41.24 21.99 -5.84
C THR A 561 -40.49 23.07 -6.61
N PHE A 562 -39.15 23.12 -6.50
CA PHE A 562 -38.36 24.21 -7.09
C PHE A 562 -38.23 24.12 -8.62
N ILE A 563 -38.18 22.90 -9.16
CA ILE A 563 -38.11 22.65 -10.60
C ILE A 563 -39.51 22.35 -11.11
N LYS A 564 -39.98 23.16 -12.07
CA LYS A 564 -41.30 23.00 -12.70
C LYS A 564 -41.26 21.99 -13.84
N GLU A 565 -40.23 22.06 -14.68
CA GLU A 565 -40.09 21.22 -15.87
C GLU A 565 -38.61 21.04 -16.23
N GLU A 566 -38.25 19.85 -16.73
CA GLU A 566 -36.92 19.54 -17.22
C GLU A 566 -37.01 18.77 -18.54
N THR A 567 -36.30 19.27 -19.55
CA THR A 567 -36.14 18.65 -20.87
C THR A 567 -34.67 18.31 -21.11
N GLU A 568 -34.33 17.72 -22.27
CA GLU A 568 -32.91 17.51 -22.62
C GLU A 568 -32.15 18.84 -22.78
N ASP A 569 -32.85 19.89 -23.19
CA ASP A 569 -32.26 21.16 -23.60
C ASP A 569 -32.30 22.25 -22.53
N TYR A 570 -33.28 22.24 -21.63
CA TYR A 570 -33.42 23.26 -20.59
C TYR A 570 -34.18 22.78 -19.35
N VAL A 571 -34.01 23.52 -18.26
CA VAL A 571 -34.79 23.39 -17.02
C VAL A 571 -35.54 24.68 -16.76
N THR A 572 -36.83 24.57 -16.45
CA THR A 572 -37.71 25.67 -16.02
C THR A 572 -37.98 25.57 -14.53
N PHE A 573 -37.75 26.65 -13.79
CA PHE A 573 -38.01 26.76 -12.35
C PHE A 573 -39.44 27.21 -12.07
N PHE A 574 -39.88 27.05 -10.81
CA PHE A 574 -41.25 27.42 -10.39
C PHE A 574 -41.59 28.90 -10.67
N ASN A 575 -40.60 29.79 -10.59
CA ASN A 575 -40.75 31.22 -10.85
C ASN A 575 -40.77 31.58 -12.35
N GLY A 576 -40.67 30.58 -13.24
CA GLY A 576 -40.67 30.76 -14.70
C GLY A 576 -39.29 31.00 -15.32
N ASP A 577 -38.24 31.15 -14.51
CA ASP A 577 -36.87 31.28 -15.01
C ASP A 577 -36.40 29.97 -15.66
N LYS A 578 -35.50 30.07 -16.64
CA LYS A 578 -34.95 28.94 -17.38
C LYS A 578 -33.44 28.94 -17.42
N ILE A 579 -32.83 27.76 -17.32
CA ILE A 579 -31.41 27.53 -17.63
C ILE A 579 -31.28 26.53 -18.78
N GLY A 580 -30.36 26.80 -19.72
CA GLY A 580 -30.10 25.92 -20.85
C GLY A 580 -29.07 24.83 -20.53
N LEU A 581 -29.45 23.56 -20.67
CA LEU A 581 -28.56 22.41 -20.51
C LEU A 581 -27.69 22.19 -21.74
N THR A 582 -28.28 22.30 -22.94
CA THR A 582 -27.60 22.19 -24.25
C THR A 582 -27.79 23.49 -25.04
N GLY A 583 -27.08 23.61 -26.17
CA GLY A 583 -27.17 24.79 -27.03
C GLY A 583 -26.60 26.08 -26.43
N ASN A 584 -26.92 27.21 -27.07
CA ASN A 584 -26.35 28.52 -26.76
C ASN A 584 -27.01 29.21 -25.57
N LEU A 585 -28.22 28.80 -25.18
CA LEU A 585 -28.91 29.38 -24.04
C LEU A 585 -28.18 29.02 -22.73
N VAL A 586 -27.91 30.03 -21.90
CA VAL A 586 -27.35 29.84 -20.56
C VAL A 586 -28.40 30.11 -19.49
N TYR A 587 -29.10 31.23 -19.60
CA TYR A 587 -30.15 31.65 -18.67
C TYR A 587 -31.15 32.59 -19.35
N SER A 588 -32.42 32.49 -18.98
CA SER A 588 -33.44 33.52 -19.25
C SER A 588 -34.40 33.64 -18.08
N ASN A 589 -34.78 34.85 -17.71
CA ASN A 589 -35.85 35.05 -16.73
C ASN A 589 -37.25 34.92 -17.33
N ALA A 590 -38.26 34.77 -16.47
CA ALA A 590 -39.65 34.49 -16.85
C ALA A 590 -40.28 35.55 -17.78
N ASP A 591 -39.94 36.83 -17.60
CA ASP A 591 -40.41 37.97 -18.38
C ASP A 591 -39.52 38.28 -19.61
N GLY A 592 -38.42 37.55 -19.78
CA GLY A 592 -37.48 37.72 -20.91
C GLY A 592 -36.63 38.99 -20.86
N SER A 593 -36.72 39.78 -19.78
CA SER A 593 -35.98 41.03 -19.62
C SER A 593 -34.48 40.83 -19.41
N LYS A 594 -34.03 39.62 -19.07
CA LYS A 594 -32.62 39.24 -18.96
C LYS A 594 -32.39 37.88 -19.63
N LYS A 595 -31.49 37.86 -20.62
CA LYS A 595 -31.13 36.66 -21.38
C LYS A 595 -29.63 36.57 -21.58
N VAL A 596 -29.04 35.44 -21.18
CA VAL A 596 -27.61 35.18 -21.30
C VAL A 596 -27.39 34.00 -22.25
N GLU A 597 -26.52 34.20 -23.23
CA GLU A 597 -26.20 33.22 -24.27
C GLU A 597 -24.69 33.11 -24.52
N ILE A 598 -24.28 32.00 -25.14
CA ILE A 598 -22.92 31.80 -25.66
C ILE A 598 -22.84 32.42 -27.06
N ASP A 599 -21.87 33.32 -27.26
CA ASP A 599 -21.51 33.83 -28.58
C ASP A 599 -20.86 32.71 -29.42
N PRO A 600 -21.44 32.33 -30.57
CA PRO A 600 -20.91 31.25 -31.40
C PRO A 600 -19.53 31.56 -32.01
N ASN A 601 -19.15 32.85 -32.12
CA ASN A 601 -17.87 33.24 -32.72
C ASN A 601 -16.74 33.33 -31.69
N THR A 602 -17.06 33.72 -30.45
CA THR A 602 -16.04 33.97 -29.42
C THR A 602 -16.06 32.95 -28.28
N ASN A 603 -17.09 32.09 -28.21
CA ASN A 603 -17.38 31.17 -27.10
C ASN A 603 -17.50 31.88 -25.73
N LYS A 604 -17.71 33.20 -25.71
CA LYS A 604 -17.89 33.99 -24.48
C LYS A 604 -19.37 34.22 -24.20
N LEU A 605 -19.69 34.44 -22.92
CA LEU A 605 -21.05 34.77 -22.49
C LEU A 605 -21.38 36.24 -22.77
N ILE A 606 -22.58 36.47 -23.29
CA ILE A 606 -23.12 37.81 -23.55
C ILE A 606 -24.47 37.94 -22.83
N ASP A 607 -24.64 39.05 -22.11
CA ASP A 607 -25.96 39.48 -21.63
C ASP A 607 -26.63 40.34 -22.72
N LEU A 608 -27.72 39.83 -23.28
CA LEU A 608 -28.46 40.48 -24.37
C LEU A 608 -29.24 41.72 -23.90
N ALA A 609 -29.56 41.81 -22.61
CA ALA A 609 -30.25 42.96 -22.03
C ALA A 609 -29.30 44.13 -21.75
N GLY A 610 -28.03 43.84 -21.44
CA GLY A 610 -27.01 44.84 -21.08
C GLY A 610 -25.89 45.07 -22.10
N ARG A 611 -25.87 44.35 -23.23
CA ARG A 611 -24.77 44.33 -24.24
C ARG A 611 -23.38 44.21 -23.62
N SER A 612 -23.23 43.44 -22.54
CA SER A 612 -21.97 43.29 -21.81
C SER A 612 -21.44 41.86 -21.93
N ARG A 613 -20.11 41.74 -22.11
CA ARG A 613 -19.42 40.45 -22.10
C ARG A 613 -19.16 40.04 -20.66
N LEU A 614 -19.55 38.82 -20.29
CA LEU A 614 -19.33 38.28 -18.96
C LEU A 614 -18.00 37.51 -18.91
N GLY A 615 -17.20 37.76 -17.87
CA GLY A 615 -15.89 37.13 -17.65
C GLY A 615 -15.94 35.75 -16.99
N ILE A 616 -17.11 35.10 -16.96
CA ILE A 616 -17.35 33.82 -16.30
C ILE A 616 -17.84 32.77 -17.29
N THR A 617 -17.64 31.49 -16.99
CA THR A 617 -18.06 30.39 -17.87
C THR A 617 -19.57 30.12 -17.77
N LYS A 618 -20.16 29.46 -18.78
CA LYS A 618 -21.58 29.00 -18.79
C LYS A 618 -21.96 28.34 -17.46
N TYR A 619 -21.13 27.40 -17.04
CA TYR A 619 -21.39 26.58 -15.86
C TYR A 619 -21.28 27.36 -14.55
N GLU A 620 -20.31 28.27 -14.44
CA GLU A 620 -20.18 29.15 -13.26
C GLU A 620 -21.38 30.07 -13.13
N TYR A 621 -21.86 30.66 -14.23
CA TYR A 621 -23.05 31.51 -14.23
C TYR A 621 -24.28 30.74 -13.74
N GLN A 622 -24.52 29.55 -14.29
CA GLN A 622 -25.68 28.73 -13.93
C GLN A 622 -25.62 28.29 -12.46
N LEU A 623 -24.43 27.99 -11.94
CA LEU A 623 -24.24 27.63 -10.53
C LEU A 623 -24.46 28.78 -9.56
N GLU A 624 -23.96 29.97 -9.88
CA GLU A 624 -24.22 31.16 -9.07
C GLU A 624 -25.70 31.46 -8.99
N TYR A 625 -26.42 31.38 -10.12
CA TYR A 625 -27.87 31.54 -10.15
C TYR A 625 -28.58 30.51 -9.25
N LEU A 626 -28.24 29.21 -9.39
CA LEU A 626 -28.82 28.15 -8.59
C LEU A 626 -28.57 28.35 -7.09
N PHE A 627 -27.35 28.72 -6.69
CA PHE A 627 -27.02 28.93 -5.27
C PHE A 627 -27.74 30.14 -4.67
N ASN A 628 -27.85 31.23 -5.41
CA ASN A 628 -28.57 32.40 -4.93
C ASN A 628 -30.06 32.07 -4.72
N LYS A 629 -30.69 31.40 -5.69
CA LYS A 629 -32.09 30.99 -5.56
C LYS A 629 -32.32 29.97 -4.44
N LEU A 630 -31.39 29.05 -4.22
CA LEU A 630 -31.51 28.08 -3.12
C LEU A 630 -31.40 28.74 -1.76
N LYS A 631 -30.51 29.73 -1.61
CA LYS A 631 -30.42 30.52 -0.37
C LYS A 631 -31.67 31.37 -0.11
N ASP A 632 -32.32 31.85 -1.17
CA ASP A 632 -33.61 32.55 -1.06
C ASP A 632 -34.72 31.62 -0.51
N ILE A 633 -34.63 30.32 -0.79
CA ILE A 633 -35.63 29.31 -0.36
C ILE A 633 -35.31 28.72 1.00
N ASP A 634 -34.04 28.37 1.23
CA ASP A 634 -33.53 27.80 2.46
C ASP A 634 -32.26 28.56 2.88
N PRO A 635 -32.38 29.55 3.79
CA PRO A 635 -31.23 30.33 4.28
C PRO A 635 -30.17 29.49 4.99
N SER A 636 -30.51 28.25 5.42
CA SER A 636 -29.56 27.33 6.04
C SER A 636 -28.67 26.58 5.02
N GLU A 637 -28.91 26.77 3.72
CA GLU A 637 -28.18 26.10 2.65
C GLU A 637 -26.70 26.54 2.59
N THR A 638 -25.79 25.56 2.64
CA THR A 638 -24.34 25.82 2.71
C THR A 638 -23.62 25.56 1.39
N LEU A 639 -24.38 25.43 0.30
CA LEU A 639 -23.86 25.26 -1.05
C LEU A 639 -22.86 26.35 -1.42
N SER A 640 -21.73 25.92 -1.97
CA SER A 640 -20.67 26.79 -2.46
C SER A 640 -20.08 26.23 -3.74
N LYS A 641 -19.36 27.08 -4.50
CA LYS A 641 -18.69 26.71 -5.77
C LYS A 641 -17.77 25.48 -5.67
N THR A 642 -17.36 25.08 -4.47
CA THR A 642 -16.34 24.03 -4.26
C THR A 642 -16.75 22.90 -3.31
N LYS A 643 -17.83 23.03 -2.53
CA LYS A 643 -18.24 22.02 -1.54
C LYS A 643 -19.75 22.00 -1.34
N LEU A 644 -20.35 20.83 -1.53
CA LEU A 644 -21.65 20.48 -0.99
C LEU A 644 -21.36 19.61 0.24
N LYS A 645 -21.76 20.06 1.44
CA LYS A 645 -21.40 19.41 2.72
C LYS A 645 -22.34 18.24 3.05
N ILE A 646 -22.71 17.41 2.10
CA ILE A 646 -23.36 16.13 2.42
C ILE A 646 -22.24 15.14 2.75
N PRO A 647 -22.08 14.70 4.01
CA PRO A 647 -21.11 13.68 4.34
C PRO A 647 -21.61 12.31 3.92
N TYR A 648 -20.73 11.50 3.33
CA TYR A 648 -20.96 10.08 3.07
C TYR A 648 -19.76 9.24 3.49
N LEU A 649 -20.01 7.95 3.73
CA LEU A 649 -18.98 6.98 4.03
C LEU A 649 -18.36 6.41 2.75
N GLU A 650 -17.04 6.52 2.64
CA GLU A 650 -16.25 6.00 1.52
C GLU A 650 -15.28 4.94 2.05
N ILE A 651 -15.16 3.82 1.34
CA ILE A 651 -14.13 2.83 1.60
C ILE A 651 -13.03 2.93 0.53
N TYR A 652 -11.79 2.86 0.99
CA TYR A 652 -10.61 2.67 0.16
C TYR A 652 -10.10 1.25 0.34
N LEU A 653 -10.04 0.48 -0.75
CA LEU A 653 -9.41 -0.83 -0.77
C LEU A 653 -8.68 -1.08 -2.09
N GLY A 654 -7.42 -1.50 -2.02
CA GLY A 654 -6.64 -1.89 -3.20
C GLY A 654 -6.50 -0.83 -4.28
N GLY A 655 -6.39 0.45 -3.90
CA GLY A 655 -6.34 1.56 -4.85
C GLY A 655 -7.70 2.06 -5.33
N ILE A 656 -8.79 1.39 -4.96
CA ILE A 656 -10.17 1.73 -5.36
C ILE A 656 -10.84 2.50 -4.23
N LYS A 657 -11.53 3.59 -4.58
CA LYS A 657 -12.42 4.34 -3.68
C LYS A 657 -13.84 4.16 -4.13
N LEU A 658 -14.75 3.77 -3.24
CA LEU A 658 -16.17 3.66 -3.55
C LEU A 658 -17.03 3.95 -2.31
N PRO A 659 -18.30 4.34 -2.47
CA PRO A 659 -19.22 4.47 -1.34
C PRO A 659 -19.27 3.16 -0.55
N LEU A 660 -19.18 3.24 0.78
CA LEU A 660 -19.16 2.05 1.64
C LEU A 660 -20.41 1.19 1.43
N ILE A 661 -21.58 1.81 1.29
CA ILE A 661 -22.84 1.10 1.00
C ILE A 661 -22.80 0.31 -0.31
N LEU A 662 -22.05 0.77 -1.33
CA LEU A 662 -21.88 0.05 -2.59
C LEU A 662 -20.95 -1.16 -2.42
N TYR A 663 -19.89 -1.02 -1.62
CA TYR A 663 -19.05 -2.15 -1.23
C TYR A 663 -19.89 -3.21 -0.50
N LEU A 664 -20.65 -2.82 0.52
CA LEU A 664 -21.48 -3.74 1.30
C LEU A 664 -22.55 -4.42 0.43
N TRP A 665 -23.19 -3.69 -0.49
CA TRP A 665 -24.08 -4.29 -1.49
C TRP A 665 -23.38 -5.40 -2.27
N SER A 666 -22.16 -5.18 -2.77
CA SER A 666 -21.42 -6.20 -3.52
C SER A 666 -21.03 -7.46 -2.74
N GLN A 667 -21.08 -7.41 -1.40
CA GLN A 667 -20.72 -8.55 -0.56
C GLN A 667 -21.94 -9.33 -0.07
N LYS A 668 -23.07 -8.65 0.21
CA LYS A 668 -24.25 -9.27 0.84
C LYS A 668 -25.62 -8.86 0.28
N GLY A 669 -25.71 -7.88 -0.61
CA GLY A 669 -26.98 -7.31 -1.08
C GLY A 669 -27.35 -6.00 -0.38
N LEU A 670 -28.12 -5.14 -1.06
CA LEU A 670 -28.50 -3.81 -0.56
C LEU A 670 -29.49 -3.90 0.60
N LEU A 671 -30.60 -4.66 0.48
CA LEU A 671 -31.59 -4.70 1.56
C LEU A 671 -31.05 -5.41 2.80
N ILE A 672 -30.24 -6.45 2.62
CA ILE A 672 -29.51 -7.11 3.71
C ILE A 672 -28.56 -6.11 4.39
N THR A 673 -27.89 -5.25 3.62
CA THR A 673 -27.06 -4.17 4.18
C THR A 673 -27.88 -3.18 5.01
N LEU A 674 -29.04 -2.75 4.52
CA LEU A 674 -29.92 -1.84 5.26
C LEU A 674 -30.40 -2.48 6.57
N ASN A 675 -30.81 -3.75 6.54
CA ASN A 675 -31.25 -4.49 7.72
C ASN A 675 -30.12 -4.64 8.76
N ASP A 676 -28.91 -5.04 8.35
CA ASP A 676 -27.77 -5.21 9.26
C ASP A 676 -27.38 -3.89 9.96
N GLU A 677 -27.53 -2.76 9.28
CA GLU A 677 -27.26 -1.43 9.83
C GLU A 677 -28.50 -0.80 10.51
N SER A 678 -29.60 -1.56 10.64
CA SER A 678 -30.87 -1.13 11.26
C SER A 678 -31.46 0.14 10.63
N ILE A 679 -31.43 0.21 9.28
CA ILE A 679 -31.97 1.32 8.49
C ILE A 679 -33.34 0.92 7.94
N ASP A 680 -34.37 1.66 8.34
CA ASP A 680 -35.75 1.41 7.90
C ASP A 680 -35.90 1.73 6.40
N TYR A 681 -36.66 0.91 5.68
CA TYR A 681 -37.01 1.17 4.28
C TYR A 681 -38.42 0.66 3.93
N SER A 682 -39.04 1.22 2.90
CA SER A 682 -40.31 0.78 2.34
C SER A 682 -40.25 0.70 0.82
N ILE A 683 -41.03 -0.19 0.23
CA ILE A 683 -41.13 -0.35 -1.22
C ILE A 683 -42.56 -0.03 -1.62
N THR A 684 -42.75 1.04 -2.39
CA THR A 684 -44.08 1.58 -2.72
C THR A 684 -44.12 2.07 -4.17
N ASP A 685 -45.32 2.17 -4.75
CA ASP A 685 -45.47 2.66 -6.12
C ASP A 685 -45.18 4.17 -6.26
N ASN A 686 -45.28 4.91 -5.15
CA ASN A 686 -45.05 6.34 -5.09
C ASN A 686 -43.71 6.68 -4.41
N LYS A 687 -43.08 7.77 -4.87
CA LYS A 687 -41.96 8.42 -4.18
C LYS A 687 -42.49 9.10 -2.92
N VAL A 688 -41.89 8.84 -1.76
CA VAL A 688 -42.28 9.46 -0.49
C VAL A 688 -41.28 10.58 -0.16
N ALA A 689 -41.54 11.80 -0.64
CA ALA A 689 -40.59 12.91 -0.55
C ALA A 689 -40.42 13.49 0.87
N ASP A 690 -41.48 13.57 1.66
CA ASP A 690 -41.45 14.33 2.94
C ASP A 690 -41.02 13.51 4.16
N LYS A 691 -40.84 12.19 4.01
CA LYS A 691 -40.41 11.30 5.11
C LYS A 691 -39.14 10.50 4.79
N ALA A 692 -38.88 10.15 3.53
CA ALA A 692 -37.71 9.36 3.16
C ALA A 692 -36.52 10.27 2.84
N SER A 693 -35.36 9.99 3.43
CA SER A 693 -34.14 10.74 3.12
C SER A 693 -33.55 10.35 1.76
N PHE A 694 -33.97 9.20 1.20
CA PHE A 694 -33.55 8.78 -0.13
C PHE A 694 -34.58 7.85 -0.79
N SER A 695 -34.84 8.04 -2.08
CA SER A 695 -35.75 7.20 -2.86
C SER A 695 -35.10 6.76 -4.17
N ILE A 696 -34.97 5.44 -4.39
CA ILE A 696 -34.46 4.87 -5.65
C ILE A 696 -35.64 4.34 -6.45
N LYS A 697 -35.73 4.71 -7.73
CA LYS A 697 -36.65 4.07 -8.66
C LYS A 697 -36.08 2.73 -9.10
N THR A 698 -36.76 1.64 -8.78
CA THR A 698 -36.28 0.27 -9.04
C THR A 698 -36.80 -0.25 -10.39
N ASN A 699 -38.08 -0.05 -10.71
CA ASN A 699 -38.66 -0.37 -12.02
C ASN A 699 -39.55 0.80 -12.50
N LYS A 700 -40.22 0.69 -13.65
CA LYS A 700 -41.11 1.78 -14.15
C LYS A 700 -42.18 2.21 -13.13
N THR A 701 -42.55 1.35 -12.18
CA THR A 701 -43.73 1.50 -11.31
C THR A 701 -43.44 1.57 -9.80
N GLN A 702 -42.24 1.25 -9.30
CA GLN A 702 -41.94 1.11 -7.86
C GLN A 702 -40.68 1.88 -7.43
N TYR A 703 -40.72 2.34 -6.17
CA TYR A 703 -39.66 3.07 -5.47
C TYR A 703 -39.26 2.35 -4.18
N LEU A 704 -37.95 2.25 -3.95
CA LEU A 704 -37.36 1.94 -2.65
C LEU A 704 -37.12 3.26 -1.89
N ASN A 705 -37.87 3.49 -0.82
CA ASN A 705 -37.76 4.65 0.07
C ASN A 705 -36.99 4.25 1.33
N ILE A 706 -35.95 5.00 1.70
CA ILE A 706 -35.04 4.69 2.81
C ILE A 706 -35.12 5.80 3.87
N PHE A 707 -35.20 5.39 5.14
CA PHE A 707 -35.46 6.24 6.31
C PHE A 707 -34.31 6.12 7.35
N PRO A 708 -33.12 6.68 7.09
CA PRO A 708 -32.02 6.68 8.05
C PRO A 708 -32.32 7.52 9.30
N LYS A 709 -31.87 7.05 10.45
CA LYS A 709 -31.95 7.72 11.76
C LYS A 709 -30.55 8.15 12.23
N GLY A 710 -30.40 9.43 12.54
CA GLY A 710 -29.16 10.00 13.04
C GLY A 710 -28.02 10.09 12.02
N LEU A 711 -26.91 10.71 12.42
CA LEU A 711 -25.82 11.06 11.50
C LEU A 711 -25.18 9.84 10.83
N ARG A 712 -24.92 8.77 11.59
CA ARG A 712 -24.26 7.55 11.08
C ARG A 712 -25.01 6.92 9.90
N GLN A 713 -26.31 6.65 10.08
CA GLN A 713 -27.13 6.03 9.05
C GLN A 713 -27.30 6.95 7.85
N THR A 714 -27.47 8.25 8.09
CA THR A 714 -27.55 9.26 7.02
C THR A 714 -26.27 9.25 6.19
N CYS A 715 -25.08 9.26 6.80
CA CYS A 715 -23.81 9.18 6.07
C CYS A 715 -23.65 7.87 5.27
N MET A 716 -24.17 6.75 5.77
CA MET A 716 -24.16 5.48 5.02
C MET A 716 -25.05 5.58 3.78
N VAL A 717 -26.31 6.01 3.94
CA VAL A 717 -27.30 6.10 2.85
C VAL A 717 -26.91 7.16 1.82
N ASN A 718 -26.29 8.26 2.25
CA ASN A 718 -25.80 9.31 1.36
C ASN A 718 -24.84 8.80 0.28
N GLY A 719 -24.18 7.66 0.49
CA GLY A 719 -23.37 7.03 -0.55
C GLY A 719 -24.15 6.69 -1.83
N LEU A 720 -25.46 6.42 -1.72
CA LEU A 720 -26.32 6.10 -2.85
C LEU A 720 -26.69 7.34 -3.70
N LEU A 721 -26.69 8.54 -3.12
CA LEU A 721 -26.89 9.79 -3.87
C LEU A 721 -25.84 9.94 -4.98
N LYS A 722 -24.61 9.48 -4.72
CA LYS A 722 -23.51 9.49 -5.69
C LYS A 722 -23.74 8.54 -6.87
N LEU A 723 -24.62 7.56 -6.71
CA LEU A 723 -24.87 6.50 -7.69
C LEU A 723 -26.14 6.74 -8.50
N GLN A 724 -26.96 7.73 -8.13
CA GLN A 724 -28.28 7.94 -8.71
C GLN A 724 -28.29 8.15 -10.23
N GLY A 725 -27.25 8.76 -10.80
CA GLY A 725 -27.12 8.92 -12.26
C GLY A 725 -26.91 7.59 -13.02
N ILE A 726 -26.45 6.56 -12.32
CA ILE A 726 -26.09 5.24 -12.86
C ILE A 726 -27.12 4.18 -12.45
N LEU A 727 -27.89 4.43 -11.37
CA LEU A 727 -29.00 3.58 -10.94
C LEU A 727 -30.16 3.67 -11.95
N LYS A 728 -30.19 2.75 -12.92
CA LYS A 728 -31.29 2.60 -13.89
C LYS A 728 -31.94 1.22 -13.76
N ASP A 729 -33.27 1.20 -13.72
CA ASP A 729 -34.14 0.04 -13.96
C ASP A 729 -33.71 -1.28 -13.28
N LYS A 730 -33.35 -1.22 -11.99
CA LYS A 730 -33.01 -2.40 -11.16
C LYS A 730 -34.24 -3.03 -10.54
N ASN A 731 -34.59 -4.26 -10.94
CA ASN A 731 -35.67 -4.98 -10.28
C ASN A 731 -35.41 -5.09 -8.77
N ILE A 732 -36.43 -4.86 -7.94
CA ILE A 732 -36.35 -4.97 -6.47
C ILE A 732 -35.79 -6.33 -6.05
N LYS A 733 -36.18 -7.40 -6.76
CA LYS A 733 -35.69 -8.76 -6.48
C LYS A 733 -34.18 -8.88 -6.63
N ASP A 734 -33.57 -8.08 -7.51
CA ASP A 734 -32.13 -8.09 -7.76
C ASP A 734 -31.35 -7.32 -6.69
N LEU A 735 -32.00 -6.47 -5.88
CA LEU A 735 -31.32 -5.68 -4.85
C LEU A 735 -30.73 -6.55 -3.72
N ASN A 736 -31.25 -7.76 -3.53
CA ASN A 736 -30.67 -8.74 -2.60
C ASN A 736 -29.52 -9.53 -3.20
N ASN A 737 -29.38 -9.57 -4.53
CA ASN A 737 -28.28 -10.24 -5.20
C ASN A 737 -27.02 -9.35 -5.14
N PRO A 738 -25.89 -9.79 -4.55
CA PRO A 738 -24.65 -9.01 -4.54
C PRO A 738 -24.14 -8.66 -5.95
N GLU A 739 -24.34 -9.55 -6.92
CA GLU A 739 -23.86 -9.37 -8.29
C GLU A 739 -24.62 -8.29 -9.05
N SER A 740 -25.82 -7.92 -8.60
CA SER A 740 -26.65 -6.93 -9.29
C SER A 740 -26.03 -5.54 -9.33
N CYS A 741 -25.07 -5.25 -8.43
CA CYS A 741 -24.32 -4.00 -8.40
C CYS A 741 -22.97 -4.05 -9.11
N TYR A 742 -22.54 -5.18 -9.70
CA TYR A 742 -21.20 -5.30 -10.29
C TYR A 742 -20.98 -4.37 -11.48
N ASN A 743 -22.01 -4.20 -12.32
CA ASN A 743 -21.97 -3.21 -13.41
C ASN A 743 -21.89 -1.79 -12.86
N LEU A 744 -22.58 -1.49 -11.76
CA LEU A 744 -22.53 -0.17 -11.10
C LEU A 744 -21.13 0.13 -10.58
N ILE A 745 -20.46 -0.84 -9.97
CA ILE A 745 -19.08 -0.69 -9.49
C ILE A 745 -18.13 -0.50 -10.66
N SER A 746 -18.29 -1.27 -11.73
CA SER A 746 -17.44 -1.16 -12.92
C SER A 746 -17.57 0.21 -13.58
N GLU A 747 -18.80 0.74 -13.68
CA GLU A 747 -19.08 2.08 -14.20
C GLU A 747 -18.58 3.19 -13.26
N TYR A 748 -18.85 3.06 -11.96
CA TYR A 748 -18.42 4.02 -10.95
C TYR A 748 -16.89 4.12 -10.85
N THR A 749 -16.18 3.00 -10.94
CA THR A 749 -14.71 2.95 -10.83
C THR A 749 -13.99 3.12 -12.17
N ALA A 750 -14.73 3.14 -13.29
CA ALA A 750 -14.19 3.13 -14.65
C ALA A 750 -13.13 2.02 -14.89
N SER A 751 -13.30 0.86 -14.24
CA SER A 751 -12.32 -0.22 -14.25
C SER A 751 -13.00 -1.60 -14.21
N SER A 752 -12.74 -2.41 -15.24
CA SER A 752 -13.27 -3.78 -15.37
C SER A 752 -12.63 -4.77 -14.39
N GLY A 753 -11.46 -4.45 -13.82
CA GLY A 753 -10.78 -5.28 -12.82
C GLY A 753 -11.23 -5.05 -11.38
N SER A 754 -12.10 -4.07 -11.14
CA SER A 754 -12.46 -3.61 -9.79
C SER A 754 -13.14 -4.67 -8.96
N ILE A 755 -14.09 -5.42 -9.54
CA ILE A 755 -14.80 -6.51 -8.83
C ILE A 755 -13.83 -7.59 -8.38
N LYS A 756 -12.95 -8.05 -9.29
CA LYS A 756 -11.95 -9.07 -8.96
C LYS A 756 -11.05 -8.61 -7.82
N MET A 757 -10.66 -7.34 -7.82
CA MET A 757 -9.79 -6.78 -6.78
C MET A 757 -10.53 -6.62 -5.44
N ILE A 758 -11.79 -6.16 -5.45
CA ILE A 758 -12.64 -6.10 -4.26
C ILE A 758 -12.81 -7.49 -3.65
N THR A 759 -13.12 -8.50 -4.47
CA THR A 759 -13.26 -9.89 -4.02
C THR A 759 -11.97 -10.45 -3.44
N LEU A 760 -10.82 -10.19 -4.09
CA LEU A 760 -9.52 -10.64 -3.61
C LEU A 760 -9.15 -9.97 -2.28
N MET A 761 -9.36 -8.66 -2.16
CA MET A 761 -9.16 -7.92 -0.91
C MET A 761 -10.05 -8.48 0.19
N THR A 762 -11.37 -8.61 -0.05
CA THR A 762 -12.29 -9.07 1.01
C THR A 762 -11.93 -10.45 1.55
N LYS A 763 -11.42 -11.35 0.71
CA LYS A 763 -11.01 -12.70 1.12
C LYS A 763 -9.68 -12.72 1.86
N ASN A 764 -8.68 -11.97 1.39
CA ASN A 764 -7.30 -12.16 1.82
C ASN A 764 -6.78 -11.10 2.81
N GLN A 765 -7.55 -10.03 3.03
CA GLN A 765 -7.10 -8.89 3.83
C GLN A 765 -6.79 -9.24 5.29
N ILE A 766 -7.57 -10.15 5.87
CA ILE A 766 -7.43 -10.60 7.25
C ILE A 766 -6.61 -11.88 7.27
N ASP A 767 -5.29 -11.74 7.27
CA ASP A 767 -4.38 -12.86 7.44
C ASP A 767 -4.46 -13.44 8.88
N PRO A 768 -4.00 -14.67 9.13
CA PRO A 768 -4.09 -15.31 10.46
C PRO A 768 -3.51 -14.48 11.60
N ILE A 769 -2.43 -13.72 11.36
CA ILE A 769 -1.81 -12.88 12.39
C ILE A 769 -2.70 -11.66 12.67
N THR A 770 -3.18 -10.99 11.62
CA THR A 770 -4.16 -9.89 11.77
C THR A 770 -5.44 -10.38 12.44
N LYS A 771 -5.92 -11.59 12.12
CA LYS A 771 -7.08 -12.22 12.74
C LYS A 771 -6.88 -12.38 14.25
N ASP A 772 -5.79 -12.99 14.67
CA ASP A 772 -5.46 -13.20 16.09
C ASP A 772 -5.40 -11.86 16.84
N LEU A 773 -4.82 -10.82 16.22
CA LEU A 773 -4.76 -9.46 16.79
C LEU A 773 -6.14 -8.79 16.90
N LEU A 774 -7.03 -8.99 15.93
CA LEU A 774 -8.40 -8.46 15.95
C LEU A 774 -9.27 -9.16 17.00
N GLU A 775 -9.24 -10.50 17.07
CA GLU A 775 -9.99 -11.27 18.08
C GLU A 775 -9.60 -10.83 19.49
N PHE A 776 -8.30 -10.64 19.68
CA PHE A 776 -7.73 -10.18 20.91
C PHE A 776 -8.18 -8.75 21.30
N GLY A 777 -8.25 -7.85 20.32
CA GLY A 777 -8.84 -6.52 20.49
C GLY A 777 -10.35 -6.53 20.74
N GLY A 778 -11.01 -7.68 20.59
CA GLY A 778 -12.47 -7.82 20.66
C GLY A 778 -13.18 -7.30 19.41
N HIS A 779 -12.45 -7.17 18.29
CA HIS A 779 -12.97 -6.73 17.01
C HIS A 779 -13.42 -7.91 16.15
N SER A 780 -14.22 -7.62 15.12
CA SER A 780 -14.67 -8.62 14.16
C SER A 780 -13.50 -9.08 13.27
N THR A 781 -13.44 -10.37 13.00
CA THR A 781 -12.44 -10.99 12.10
C THR A 781 -12.90 -11.12 10.65
N ASN A 782 -14.18 -10.90 10.40
CA ASN A 782 -14.73 -10.81 9.06
C ASN A 782 -14.59 -9.37 8.56
N LEU A 783 -13.91 -9.16 7.41
CA LEU A 783 -13.65 -7.82 6.90
C LEU A 783 -14.93 -7.00 6.70
N VAL A 784 -15.99 -7.60 6.16
CA VAL A 784 -17.26 -6.90 5.88
C VAL A 784 -17.85 -6.33 7.16
N LYS A 785 -17.88 -7.14 8.23
CA LYS A 785 -18.37 -6.71 9.54
C LYS A 785 -17.43 -5.71 10.21
N LEU A 786 -16.12 -5.89 10.04
CA LEU A 786 -15.08 -5.00 10.57
C LEU A 786 -15.22 -3.58 10.00
N VAL A 787 -15.40 -3.46 8.67
CA VAL A 787 -15.53 -2.15 8.00
C VAL A 787 -16.94 -1.55 8.15
N SER A 788 -17.98 -2.36 8.32
CA SER A 788 -19.36 -1.85 8.48
C SER A 788 -19.74 -1.53 9.93
N LYS A 789 -19.04 -2.11 10.91
CA LYS A 789 -19.34 -1.92 12.32
C LYS A 789 -18.17 -1.32 13.08
N ASP A 790 -17.12 -2.11 13.32
CA ASP A 790 -16.07 -1.73 14.27
C ASP A 790 -15.32 -0.46 13.85
N MET A 791 -15.00 -0.33 12.56
CA MET A 791 -14.35 0.87 12.02
C MET A 791 -15.29 2.09 11.98
N ILE A 792 -16.59 1.90 11.73
CA ILE A 792 -17.58 2.99 11.76
C ILE A 792 -17.79 3.47 13.19
N ASP A 793 -17.91 2.53 14.14
CA ASP A 793 -18.06 2.84 15.56
C ASP A 793 -16.85 3.63 16.05
N MET A 794 -15.64 3.22 15.65
CA MET A 794 -14.42 3.99 15.93
C MET A 794 -14.45 5.37 15.25
N LEU A 795 -14.90 5.45 14.00
CA LEU A 795 -14.95 6.70 13.24
C LEU A 795 -15.89 7.73 13.89
N PHE A 796 -17.06 7.34 14.38
CA PHE A 796 -18.02 8.27 14.96
C PHE A 796 -17.87 8.47 16.48
N ASN A 797 -17.39 7.47 17.22
CA ASN A 797 -17.44 7.49 18.68
C ASN A 797 -16.09 7.74 19.36
N GLN A 798 -14.96 7.60 18.66
CA GLN A 798 -13.62 7.78 19.26
C GLN A 798 -12.91 9.03 18.73
N PRO A 799 -12.17 9.77 19.57
CA PRO A 799 -11.28 10.82 19.10
C PRO A 799 -10.08 10.22 18.34
N PRO A 800 -9.39 11.01 17.49
CA PRO A 800 -8.14 10.57 16.88
C PRO A 800 -7.09 10.23 17.94
N SER A 801 -6.44 9.08 17.78
CA SER A 801 -5.32 8.67 18.62
C SER A 801 -4.09 9.52 18.36
N ASN A 802 -3.34 9.82 19.43
CA ASN A 802 -2.08 10.54 19.34
C ASN A 802 -0.94 9.57 18.96
N LEU A 803 -0.17 9.88 17.92
CA LEU A 803 1.00 9.08 17.50
C LEU A 803 2.15 9.08 18.52
N ALA A 804 2.09 9.93 19.55
CA ALA A 804 2.99 9.90 20.69
C ALA A 804 2.54 8.91 21.78
N ASP A 805 1.29 8.45 21.76
CA ASP A 805 0.79 7.48 22.74
C ASP A 805 1.34 6.09 22.41
N LEU A 806 1.96 5.42 23.38
CA LEU A 806 2.48 4.06 23.20
C LEU A 806 1.37 3.01 23.16
N SER A 807 0.17 3.30 23.69
CA SER A 807 -0.95 2.35 23.76
C SER A 807 -1.50 1.92 22.39
N ILE A 808 -1.27 2.74 21.35
CA ILE A 808 -1.67 2.42 19.98
C ILE A 808 -0.65 1.57 19.24
N TYR A 809 0.53 1.36 19.83
CA TYR A 809 1.59 0.55 19.26
C TYR A 809 1.68 -0.80 19.97
N ARG A 810 1.98 -1.83 19.19
CA ARG A 810 2.41 -3.14 19.67
C ARG A 810 3.91 -3.29 19.42
N THR A 811 4.62 -3.88 20.37
CA THR A 811 6.04 -4.20 20.22
C THR A 811 6.22 -5.69 19.93
N ARG A 812 6.79 -6.05 18.77
CA ARG A 812 7.11 -7.43 18.37
C ARG A 812 8.35 -7.48 17.49
N LEU A 813 9.26 -8.42 17.73
CA LEU A 813 10.47 -8.56 16.90
C LEU A 813 10.20 -9.36 15.61
N SER A 814 9.36 -10.38 15.65
CA SER A 814 9.15 -11.31 14.53
C SER A 814 8.24 -10.75 13.42
N GLU A 815 7.65 -9.57 13.59
CA GLU A 815 6.62 -9.07 12.70
C GLU A 815 7.15 -8.71 11.30
N MET A 816 8.38 -8.19 11.21
CA MET A 816 9.05 -8.01 9.90
C MET A 816 9.39 -9.35 9.23
N ILE A 817 9.79 -10.37 10.00
CA ILE A 817 10.03 -11.73 9.50
C ILE A 817 8.74 -12.28 8.88
N PHE A 818 7.61 -12.16 9.58
CA PHE A 818 6.31 -12.62 9.09
C PHE A 818 5.83 -11.85 7.88
N TYR A 819 6.04 -10.53 7.84
CA TYR A 819 5.74 -9.70 6.67
C TYR A 819 6.54 -10.14 5.43
N LEU A 820 7.86 -10.31 5.57
CA LEU A 820 8.73 -10.76 4.48
C LEU A 820 8.37 -12.18 4.01
N LEU A 821 8.09 -13.09 4.94
CA LEU A 821 7.64 -14.44 4.64
C LEU A 821 6.31 -14.43 3.90
N TYR A 822 5.32 -13.69 4.40
CA TYR A 822 4.01 -13.57 3.75
C TYR A 822 4.14 -13.05 2.33
N LYS A 823 4.93 -11.97 2.14
CA LYS A 823 5.20 -11.38 0.82
C LYS A 823 5.78 -12.44 -0.13
N GLN A 824 6.71 -13.25 0.35
CA GLN A 824 7.32 -14.31 -0.45
C GLN A 824 6.31 -15.40 -0.82
N ILE A 825 5.56 -15.93 0.15
CA ILE A 825 4.52 -16.95 -0.09
C ILE A 825 3.51 -16.45 -1.12
N ALA A 826 3.05 -15.20 -0.99
CA ALA A 826 2.12 -14.60 -1.95
C ALA A 826 2.73 -14.44 -3.35
N MET A 827 3.99 -14.01 -3.45
CA MET A 827 4.69 -13.91 -4.74
C MET A 827 4.83 -15.29 -5.40
N SER A 828 5.24 -16.30 -4.63
CA SER A 828 5.47 -17.66 -5.10
C SER A 828 4.19 -18.37 -5.51
N HIS A 829 3.09 -18.19 -4.76
CA HIS A 829 1.79 -18.71 -5.14
C HIS A 829 1.26 -18.07 -6.43
N ASN A 830 1.38 -16.74 -6.56
CA ASN A 830 0.98 -16.05 -7.78
C ASN A 830 1.82 -16.49 -9.00
N TYR A 831 3.12 -16.72 -8.80
CA TYR A 831 4.00 -17.24 -9.85
C TYR A 831 3.60 -18.66 -10.27
N TYR A 832 3.39 -19.57 -9.31
CA TYR A 832 2.86 -20.91 -9.55
C TYR A 832 1.51 -20.87 -10.30
N LYS A 833 0.56 -20.07 -9.82
CA LYS A 833 -0.74 -19.86 -10.49
C LYS A 833 -0.57 -19.39 -11.93
N SER A 834 0.38 -18.49 -12.17
CA SER A 834 0.66 -18.00 -13.53
C SER A 834 1.25 -19.10 -14.44
N LYS A 835 2.10 -19.99 -13.91
CA LYS A 835 2.62 -21.18 -14.63
C LYS A 835 1.51 -22.14 -15.00
N VAL A 836 0.66 -22.50 -14.05
CA VAL A 836 -0.43 -23.47 -14.29
C VAL A 836 -1.47 -22.88 -15.25
N PHE A 837 -1.97 -21.67 -15.01
CA PHE A 837 -3.06 -21.11 -15.81
C PHE A 837 -2.59 -20.44 -17.10
N GLY A 838 -1.49 -19.70 -17.04
CA GLY A 838 -1.02 -18.86 -18.15
C GLY A 838 -0.10 -19.58 -19.13
N TYR A 839 0.63 -20.59 -18.65
CA TYR A 839 1.61 -21.35 -19.45
C TYR A 839 1.26 -22.84 -19.58
N GLU A 840 0.15 -23.29 -18.97
CA GLU A 840 -0.33 -24.68 -19.00
C GLU A 840 0.73 -25.71 -18.56
N ASP A 841 1.63 -25.29 -17.67
CA ASP A 841 2.75 -26.10 -17.21
C ASP A 841 2.30 -27.15 -16.18
N GLN A 842 2.34 -28.43 -16.57
CA GLN A 842 1.96 -29.57 -15.73
C GLN A 842 3.01 -29.89 -14.65
N GLU A 843 4.23 -29.38 -14.76
CA GLU A 843 5.30 -29.57 -13.79
C GLU A 843 5.48 -28.37 -12.85
N ALA A 844 4.58 -27.38 -12.93
CA ALA A 844 4.63 -26.18 -12.13
C ALA A 844 4.56 -26.49 -10.62
N LYS A 845 5.55 -25.97 -9.87
CA LYS A 845 5.66 -26.06 -8.40
C LYS A 845 5.62 -24.67 -7.77
N VAL A 846 5.28 -24.61 -6.49
CA VAL A 846 5.53 -23.43 -5.66
C VAL A 846 7.02 -23.37 -5.38
N GLU A 847 7.66 -22.26 -5.76
CA GLU A 847 9.09 -22.06 -5.60
C GLU A 847 9.34 -20.95 -4.57
N LEU A 848 10.10 -21.24 -3.51
CA LEU A 848 10.59 -20.24 -2.57
C LEU A 848 12.11 -20.10 -2.68
N HIS A 849 12.57 -18.86 -2.61
CA HIS A 849 13.98 -18.54 -2.34
C HIS A 849 14.29 -18.78 -0.86
N GLU A 850 15.14 -19.76 -0.59
CA GLU A 850 15.44 -20.23 0.76
C GLU A 850 15.87 -19.11 1.73
N ASN A 851 16.70 -18.16 1.27
CA ASN A 851 17.26 -17.08 2.10
C ASN A 851 16.55 -15.72 1.93
N TYR A 852 15.35 -15.67 1.36
CA TYR A 852 14.66 -14.40 1.05
C TYR A 852 14.41 -13.52 2.29
N VAL A 853 13.98 -14.13 3.39
CA VAL A 853 13.71 -13.40 4.65
C VAL A 853 15.00 -12.79 5.19
N ILE A 854 16.10 -13.56 5.21
CA ILE A 854 17.41 -13.10 5.68
C ILE A 854 17.92 -11.95 4.80
N GLN A 855 17.83 -12.10 3.47
CA GLN A 855 18.22 -11.04 2.54
C GLN A 855 17.37 -9.78 2.74
N GLY A 856 16.05 -9.93 2.92
CA GLY A 856 15.14 -8.83 3.17
C GLY A 856 15.47 -8.07 4.46
N LEU A 857 15.79 -8.77 5.54
CA LEU A 857 16.17 -8.15 6.82
C LEU A 857 17.50 -7.39 6.74
N ILE A 858 18.45 -7.85 5.93
CA ILE A 858 19.74 -7.16 5.70
C ILE A 858 19.53 -5.94 4.79
N SER A 859 18.68 -6.05 3.77
CA SER A 859 18.48 -4.98 2.77
C SER A 859 17.53 -3.87 3.23
N ASP A 860 16.54 -4.17 4.08
CA ASP A 860 15.59 -3.19 4.58
C ASP A 860 16.23 -2.35 5.71
N ALA A 861 16.63 -1.12 5.36
CA ALA A 861 17.39 -0.23 6.23
C ALA A 861 16.77 -0.04 7.62
N GLY A 862 17.57 -0.32 8.67
CA GLY A 862 17.27 0.03 10.06
C GLY A 862 16.69 -1.08 10.93
N VAL A 863 16.36 -2.26 10.37
CA VAL A 863 15.82 -3.40 11.13
C VAL A 863 16.92 -4.18 11.85
N LEU A 864 17.96 -4.60 11.12
CA LEU A 864 19.17 -5.19 11.67
C LEU A 864 20.24 -4.10 11.78
N GLN A 865 20.87 -4.00 12.94
CA GLN A 865 22.02 -3.13 13.17
C GLN A 865 23.24 -4.01 13.40
N ASN A 866 24.29 -3.77 12.61
CA ASN A 866 25.56 -4.48 12.78
C ASN A 866 26.12 -4.10 14.15
N ASP A 867 26.36 -5.12 14.97
CA ASP A 867 27.03 -4.96 16.24
C ASP A 867 28.48 -5.38 16.02
N GLU A 868 29.33 -4.44 15.64
CA GLU A 868 30.76 -4.60 15.87
C GLU A 868 31.01 -4.23 17.33
N PRO A 869 31.29 -5.21 18.21
CA PRO A 869 31.22 -5.00 19.64
C PRO A 869 32.46 -4.24 20.08
N PHE A 870 32.36 -2.93 20.27
CA PHE A 870 33.41 -2.17 20.93
C PHE A 870 33.01 -1.72 22.36
N ASN A 871 31.73 -1.80 22.77
CA ASN A 871 31.33 -1.45 24.15
C ASN A 871 29.93 -2.00 24.57
N PRO A 872 29.79 -2.68 25.74
CA PRO A 872 28.50 -3.11 26.32
C PRO A 872 27.44 -2.01 26.46
N VAL A 873 27.84 -0.74 26.65
CA VAL A 873 26.90 0.40 26.75
C VAL A 873 26.22 0.68 25.41
N GLN A 874 26.97 0.61 24.30
CA GLN A 874 26.40 0.81 22.96
C GLN A 874 25.46 -0.34 22.60
N GLU A 875 25.83 -1.56 22.97
CA GLU A 875 25.00 -2.76 22.80
C GLU A 875 23.64 -2.63 23.53
N ILE A 876 23.65 -2.21 24.80
CA ILE A 876 22.43 -1.96 25.58
C ILE A 876 21.60 -0.84 24.94
N ALA A 877 22.25 0.23 24.44
CA ALA A 877 21.56 1.32 23.76
C ALA A 877 20.90 0.87 22.44
N LEU A 878 21.57 0.03 21.65
CA LEU A 878 21.05 -0.53 20.39
C LEU A 878 19.89 -1.51 20.64
N ALA A 879 19.99 -2.35 21.67
CA ALA A 879 18.94 -3.30 22.05
C ALA A 879 17.70 -2.60 22.65
N SER A 880 17.90 -1.47 23.35
CA SER A 880 16.83 -0.64 23.90
C SER A 880 16.17 0.25 22.86
N ARG A 881 16.79 0.37 21.67
CA ARG A 881 16.26 1.17 20.58
C ARG A 881 14.96 0.56 20.07
N VAL A 882 13.95 1.41 19.98
CA VAL A 882 12.66 1.08 19.39
C VAL A 882 12.53 1.82 18.06
N ILE A 883 12.27 1.09 16.99
CA ILE A 883 11.99 1.66 15.67
C ILE A 883 10.49 1.55 15.38
N LYS A 884 9.90 2.61 14.82
CA LYS A 884 8.55 2.54 14.26
C LYS A 884 8.66 1.91 12.88
N SER A 885 8.01 0.78 12.66
CA SER A 885 8.04 0.03 11.40
C SER A 885 6.63 -0.32 10.91
N GLY A 886 6.50 -0.60 9.62
CA GLY A 886 5.22 -0.83 8.92
C GLY A 886 4.78 0.35 8.06
N LYS A 887 3.79 0.14 7.18
CA LYS A 887 3.25 1.17 6.26
C LYS A 887 2.41 2.26 6.95
N GLY A 888 2.69 2.57 8.23
CA GLY A 888 1.98 3.55 9.04
C GLY A 888 2.53 4.95 8.87
#